data_AF-A0A928DPQ6-F1
#
_entry.id   AF-A0A928DPQ6-F1
#
_cell.length_a   1.000
_cell.length_b   1.000
_cell.length_c   1.000
_cell.angle_alpha   90.00
_cell.angle_beta   90.00
_cell.angle_gamma   90.00
#
_symmetry.space_group_name_H-M   'P 1'
#
loop_
_entity.id
_entity.type
_entity.pdbx_description
1 polymer ?
#
loop_
_entity_poly.entity_id
_entity_poly.type
_entity_poly.pdbx_seq_one_letter_code
_entity_poly.pdbx_strand_id
1 'polypeptide(L)'
;MVIITMPKYISENEELMKEWDWEANNKEGLDPTQLSAQSSQKVWWKCSKCSYKWQTAINKRTYRKHGCLNCTGQVAFPGVNDLATLYPEVAKEWHPTKNDSLTPRDIRPKSNKKYWWKCSKCGYTWQASGSSRIGHKSGCPACSGRVPRVGINDLFTVCPNLKQEWDFEKNKHLDPSCLSRGSNAKVWWKCNLGHSYEMAVKRKSAGAGCPYCTSHRVLTGFNDFQTSFPDLAKEWDTKRNDGKSPDKCMVHSNQKVWWICPKGHHYEMTVNHRASGGNCPICSNHKLLVGYNDLATLYPDLAKEWDYEKNASLKPTDIIPKTKKKVWWKCPKCNHRWQTSVIERVYGTGCPKCLPERRQKTLRQNIMQKGLGIKDPTLLREWNYERNKGLKPEEYSAHSNRIVWWECSKGHEYQSSVHDRTSGQGCPICSNHQVLTGFNDLQTRFPDIAKEWDCEKNKDLIPSKVVATSTKKAWWICSVCHKSWQAQILARTKRDTGCPQCGIKKRIEHHRATFVKKNGCITDSLLLREWNYEKNYPLTPQDFPPASNKSVWWKCSKCGYEYKSKIGNKNILKRGCPCCANHVVVKGKNDFATTHPQLAKEWHPTKNVFSPDTVVYGTRKKVWWICSKGHEYQASILHRSHGTNCPICNSGRQTSFAEQAVFYYVKQVFPDAINRYKDIFSNGMELDIYIPSIKTAVEYDGVFYHKREKLQREKKKHDICREHHIKLIRIKEADITQDKEQSKTADFVLHVPGLGNAKKALDKVIHILLSEITSKTALFPTYVYAPLDVNTKRDQYEIRKYITKLRKDSLVDLRPDLAKEWHPTKNGHFKPRMVSLHADKKAWWLCPKCDYEWEATVGHRVKGIGCPKCRIKKSTLSKCKAIEMLDPNTGAVIQEFSSITDASRKMKINHSNIAMVCKGIRPNAGGYKWRYKK
;
A
#
# COMPACT_ATOMS: atom_id res chain seq x y z
N MET A 1 43.71 -28.92 -63.63
CA MET A 1 43.01 -29.69 -62.58
C MET A 1 44.04 -30.06 -61.51
N VAL A 2 44.05 -29.38 -60.37
CA VAL A 2 44.91 -29.79 -59.24
C VAL A 2 44.22 -30.97 -58.56
N ILE A 3 44.72 -32.17 -58.79
CA ILE A 3 44.29 -33.38 -58.08
C ILE A 3 44.79 -33.23 -56.65
N ILE A 4 43.91 -32.84 -55.72
CA ILE A 4 44.22 -32.82 -54.29
C ILE A 4 44.26 -34.29 -53.85
N THR A 5 45.46 -34.87 -53.81
CA THR A 5 45.69 -36.19 -53.20
C THR A 5 45.37 -36.10 -51.71
N MET A 6 44.37 -36.84 -51.26
CA MET A 6 44.00 -36.88 -49.85
C MET A 6 45.06 -37.63 -49.03
N PRO A 7 45.39 -37.17 -47.80
CA PRO A 7 46.37 -37.82 -46.95
C PRO A 7 45.95 -39.25 -46.60
N LYS A 8 46.89 -40.20 -46.69
CA LYS A 8 46.69 -41.62 -46.37
C LYS A 8 46.63 -41.82 -44.85
N TYR A 9 47.52 -41.15 -44.12
CA TYR A 9 47.60 -41.18 -42.66
C TYR A 9 47.24 -39.81 -42.05
N ILE A 10 46.75 -39.80 -40.80
CA ILE A 10 46.34 -38.55 -40.15
C ILE A 10 47.50 -37.60 -39.89
N SER A 11 48.69 -38.14 -39.65
CA SER A 11 49.95 -37.40 -39.49
C SER A 11 50.31 -36.49 -40.68
N GLU A 12 49.83 -36.81 -41.89
CA GLU A 12 50.05 -36.02 -43.12
C GLU A 12 49.15 -34.76 -43.19
N ASN A 13 48.21 -34.58 -42.24
CA ASN A 13 47.37 -33.39 -42.17
C ASN A 13 47.89 -32.40 -41.11
N GLU A 14 48.81 -31.51 -41.51
CA GLU A 14 49.47 -30.55 -40.61
C GLU A 14 48.51 -29.70 -39.77
N GLU A 15 47.40 -29.24 -40.36
CA GLU A 15 46.39 -28.42 -39.67
C GLU A 15 45.66 -29.18 -38.56
N LEU A 16 45.31 -30.44 -38.79
CA LEU A 16 44.68 -31.27 -37.76
C LEU A 16 45.69 -31.74 -36.70
N MET A 17 46.96 -31.93 -37.08
CA MET A 17 48.02 -32.30 -36.12
C MET A 17 48.32 -31.20 -35.10
N LYS A 18 48.06 -29.92 -35.44
CA LYS A 18 48.07 -28.81 -34.46
C LYS A 18 47.01 -28.97 -33.37
N GLU A 19 45.97 -29.78 -33.62
CA GLU A 19 44.89 -30.06 -32.68
C GLU A 19 44.95 -31.48 -32.10
N TRP A 20 46.02 -32.24 -32.35
CA TRP A 20 46.23 -33.57 -31.77
C TRP A 20 46.62 -33.46 -30.29
N ASP A 21 45.92 -34.17 -29.41
CA ASP A 21 46.30 -34.22 -27.99
C ASP A 21 47.36 -35.31 -27.76
N TRP A 22 48.63 -34.94 -27.91
CA TRP A 22 49.77 -35.86 -27.78
C TRP A 22 49.79 -36.59 -26.44
N GLU A 23 49.55 -35.89 -25.34
CA GLU A 23 49.57 -36.47 -24.00
C GLU A 23 48.49 -37.55 -23.84
N ALA A 24 47.25 -37.22 -24.21
CA ALA A 24 46.13 -38.13 -24.05
C ALA A 24 46.18 -39.33 -25.02
N ASN A 25 46.57 -39.10 -26.27
CA ASN A 25 46.63 -40.17 -27.27
C ASN A 25 47.83 -41.09 -27.08
N ASN A 26 49.00 -40.57 -26.65
CA ASN A 26 50.16 -41.41 -26.36
C ASN A 26 49.88 -42.34 -25.17
N LYS A 27 49.12 -41.87 -24.17
CA LYS A 27 48.68 -42.70 -23.05
C LYS A 27 47.76 -43.85 -23.48
N GLU A 28 46.99 -43.66 -24.55
CA GLU A 28 46.15 -44.70 -25.15
C GLU A 28 46.91 -45.54 -26.20
N GLY A 29 48.23 -45.33 -26.38
CA GLY A 29 49.05 -46.07 -27.34
C GLY A 29 48.75 -45.77 -28.81
N LEU A 30 48.19 -44.59 -29.10
CA LEU A 30 47.73 -44.22 -30.44
C LEU A 30 48.78 -43.43 -31.21
N ASP A 31 49.32 -44.02 -32.27
CA ASP A 31 50.33 -43.41 -33.15
C ASP A 31 49.69 -42.79 -34.43
N PRO A 32 49.74 -41.46 -34.62
CA PRO A 32 49.16 -40.80 -35.78
C PRO A 32 49.87 -41.12 -37.11
N THR A 33 51.07 -41.70 -37.08
CA THR A 33 51.79 -42.17 -38.29
C THR A 33 51.25 -43.48 -38.84
N GLN A 34 50.58 -44.28 -38.00
CA GLN A 34 50.01 -45.57 -38.36
C GLN A 34 48.49 -45.52 -38.55
N LEU A 35 47.84 -44.42 -38.16
CA LEU A 35 46.39 -44.26 -38.22
C LEU A 35 45.94 -43.61 -39.53
N SER A 36 45.12 -44.33 -40.29
CA SER A 36 44.54 -43.83 -41.55
C SER A 36 43.64 -42.61 -41.32
N ALA A 37 43.73 -41.62 -42.22
CA ALA A 37 42.86 -40.44 -42.23
C ALA A 37 41.36 -40.76 -42.39
N GLN A 38 41.00 -41.99 -42.80
CA GLN A 38 39.62 -42.47 -42.93
C GLN A 38 39.11 -43.27 -41.73
N SER A 39 39.95 -43.48 -40.71
CA SER A 39 39.64 -44.34 -39.59
C SER A 39 38.45 -43.81 -38.75
N SER A 40 37.60 -44.73 -38.30
CA SER A 40 36.56 -44.47 -37.29
C SER A 40 37.11 -44.46 -35.85
N GLN A 41 38.41 -44.75 -35.68
CA GLN A 41 39.10 -44.71 -34.39
C GLN A 41 38.89 -43.34 -33.73
N LYS A 42 38.36 -43.36 -32.50
CA LYS A 42 38.20 -42.16 -31.68
C LYS A 42 39.55 -41.82 -31.06
N VAL A 43 39.93 -40.56 -31.21
CA VAL A 43 41.17 -40.01 -30.66
C VAL A 43 40.87 -38.70 -29.96
N TRP A 44 41.75 -38.29 -29.06
CA TRP A 44 41.67 -37.04 -28.34
C TRP A 44 42.19 -35.88 -29.19
N TRP A 45 41.39 -34.83 -29.25
CA TRP A 45 41.71 -33.59 -29.91
C TRP A 45 41.74 -32.46 -28.88
N LYS A 46 42.69 -31.55 -29.00
CA LYS A 46 42.81 -30.35 -28.20
C LYS A 46 42.69 -29.12 -29.11
N CYS A 47 41.67 -28.30 -28.88
CA CYS A 47 41.39 -27.18 -29.77
C CYS A 47 42.51 -26.15 -29.69
N SER A 48 43.10 -25.81 -30.83
CA SER A 48 44.13 -24.78 -30.94
C SER A 48 43.67 -23.39 -30.44
N LYS A 49 42.37 -23.07 -30.57
CA LYS A 49 41.81 -21.77 -30.20
C LYS A 49 41.38 -21.65 -28.74
N CYS A 50 40.73 -22.69 -28.19
CA CYS A 50 40.12 -22.62 -26.86
C CYS A 50 40.64 -23.68 -25.89
N SER A 51 41.63 -24.49 -26.29
CA SER A 51 42.21 -25.59 -25.52
C SER A 51 41.23 -26.67 -25.04
N TYR A 52 39.96 -26.63 -25.48
CA TYR A 52 38.97 -27.66 -25.17
C TYR A 52 39.44 -29.01 -25.70
N LYS A 53 39.48 -30.02 -24.83
CA LYS A 53 39.81 -31.40 -25.18
C LYS A 53 38.53 -32.19 -25.45
N TRP A 54 38.45 -32.90 -26.56
CA TRP A 54 37.32 -33.79 -26.88
C TRP A 54 37.75 -35.01 -27.67
N GLN A 55 37.01 -36.10 -27.50
CA GLN A 55 37.24 -37.32 -28.26
C GLN A 55 36.28 -37.38 -29.46
N THR A 56 36.81 -37.60 -30.66
CA THR A 56 35.99 -37.91 -31.84
C THR A 56 36.77 -38.72 -32.86
N ALA A 57 36.05 -39.37 -33.79
CA ALA A 57 36.66 -40.21 -34.80
C ALA A 57 37.48 -39.39 -35.82
N ILE A 58 38.60 -39.94 -36.28
CA ILE A 58 39.51 -39.29 -37.24
C ILE A 58 38.76 -38.88 -38.52
N ASN A 59 37.95 -39.77 -39.09
CA ASN A 59 37.18 -39.48 -40.31
C ASN A 59 36.15 -38.35 -40.18
N LYS A 60 35.67 -38.05 -38.96
CA LYS A 60 34.77 -36.93 -38.71
C LYS A 60 35.50 -35.59 -38.80
N ARG A 61 36.80 -35.56 -38.50
CA ARG A 61 37.65 -34.37 -38.58
C ARG A 61 38.20 -34.14 -39.98
N THR A 62 38.60 -35.20 -40.68
CA THR A 62 39.22 -35.13 -42.02
C THR A 62 38.20 -34.93 -43.14
N TYR A 63 37.16 -35.76 -43.21
CA TYR A 63 36.15 -35.69 -44.28
C TYR A 63 35.00 -34.75 -43.95
N ARG A 64 34.42 -34.93 -42.76
CA ARG A 64 33.23 -34.15 -42.35
C ARG A 64 33.56 -32.80 -41.72
N LYS A 65 34.85 -32.50 -41.52
CA LYS A 65 35.37 -31.23 -40.97
C LYS A 65 34.65 -30.77 -39.69
N HIS A 66 34.25 -31.71 -38.81
CA HIS A 66 33.65 -31.35 -37.53
C HIS A 66 34.66 -30.55 -36.69
N GLY A 67 34.32 -29.31 -36.35
CA GLY A 67 35.16 -28.45 -35.51
C GLY A 67 34.97 -28.66 -34.01
N CYS A 68 35.65 -27.84 -33.22
CA CYS A 68 35.56 -27.86 -31.76
C CYS A 68 34.13 -27.56 -31.26
N LEU A 69 33.56 -28.47 -30.46
CA LEU A 69 32.21 -28.34 -29.88
C LEU A 69 32.07 -27.14 -28.94
N ASN A 70 33.16 -26.69 -28.30
CA ASN A 70 33.14 -25.50 -27.46
C ASN A 70 33.10 -24.22 -28.30
N CYS A 71 33.93 -24.14 -29.35
CA CYS A 71 33.96 -22.98 -30.26
C CYS A 71 32.64 -22.80 -31.02
N THR A 72 31.97 -23.89 -31.37
CA THR A 72 30.63 -23.85 -32.00
C THR A 72 29.50 -23.67 -30.97
N GLY A 73 29.82 -23.66 -29.68
CA GLY A 73 28.83 -23.52 -28.61
C GLY A 73 27.88 -24.71 -28.52
N GLN A 74 28.30 -25.92 -28.88
CA GLN A 74 27.45 -27.10 -28.72
C GLN A 74 27.52 -27.71 -27.32
N VAL A 75 28.58 -27.43 -26.56
CA VAL A 75 28.78 -27.88 -25.17
C VAL A 75 28.96 -26.70 -24.21
N ALA A 76 28.69 -26.94 -22.92
CA ALA A 76 29.00 -25.99 -21.85
C ALA A 76 30.46 -26.14 -21.42
N PHE A 77 31.17 -25.03 -21.30
CA PHE A 77 32.57 -24.98 -20.87
C PHE A 77 32.71 -23.99 -19.71
N PRO A 78 33.02 -24.49 -18.49
CA PRO A 78 33.16 -23.67 -17.30
C PRO A 78 34.13 -22.49 -17.50
N GLY A 79 33.69 -21.30 -17.13
CA GLY A 79 34.48 -20.06 -17.23
C GLY A 79 34.41 -19.37 -18.59
N VAL A 80 33.70 -19.92 -19.58
CA VAL A 80 33.58 -19.33 -20.92
C VAL A 80 32.14 -19.16 -21.35
N ASN A 81 31.34 -20.23 -21.39
CA ASN A 81 30.00 -20.19 -21.98
C ASN A 81 28.92 -20.93 -21.18
N ASP A 82 29.22 -21.29 -19.93
CA ASP A 82 28.28 -21.89 -19.00
C ASP A 82 27.32 -20.85 -18.35
N LEU A 83 26.26 -21.35 -17.70
CA LEU A 83 25.24 -20.51 -17.06
C LEU A 83 25.83 -19.64 -15.94
N ALA A 84 26.76 -20.17 -15.12
CA ALA A 84 27.35 -19.43 -14.01
C ALA A 84 28.19 -18.24 -14.48
N THR A 85 28.93 -18.42 -15.58
CA THR A 85 29.79 -17.38 -16.15
C THR A 85 28.98 -16.31 -16.88
N LEU A 86 28.06 -16.71 -17.77
CA LEU A 86 27.34 -15.74 -18.61
C LEU A 86 26.17 -15.06 -17.89
N TYR A 87 25.54 -15.73 -16.91
CA TYR A 87 24.37 -15.21 -16.20
C TYR A 87 24.43 -15.50 -14.70
N PRO A 88 25.38 -14.91 -13.96
CA PRO A 88 25.62 -15.20 -12.54
C PRO A 88 24.40 -14.94 -11.66
N GLU A 89 23.60 -13.91 -11.94
CA GLU A 89 22.38 -13.62 -11.18
C GLU A 89 21.28 -14.68 -11.38
N VAL A 90 21.21 -15.29 -12.57
CA VAL A 90 20.27 -16.39 -12.85
C VAL A 90 20.77 -17.69 -12.24
N ALA A 91 22.09 -17.92 -12.24
CA ALA A 91 22.74 -19.05 -11.60
C ALA A 91 22.53 -19.08 -10.08
N LYS A 92 22.45 -17.91 -9.41
CA LYS A 92 22.07 -17.81 -7.98
C LYS A 92 20.66 -18.34 -7.68
N GLU A 93 19.79 -18.37 -8.69
CA GLU A 93 18.44 -18.93 -8.57
C GLU A 93 18.39 -20.42 -8.92
N TRP A 94 19.52 -21.09 -9.12
CA TRP A 94 19.57 -22.54 -9.30
C TRP A 94 19.11 -23.25 -8.02
N HIS A 95 18.29 -24.28 -8.16
CA HIS A 95 17.85 -25.03 -6.98
C HIS A 95 19.02 -25.85 -6.42
N PRO A 96 19.32 -25.76 -5.10
CA PRO A 96 20.54 -26.35 -4.53
C PRO A 96 20.61 -27.88 -4.59
N THR A 97 19.47 -28.58 -4.60
CA THR A 97 19.43 -30.05 -4.47
C THR A 97 18.51 -30.78 -5.46
N LYS A 98 17.81 -30.07 -6.37
CA LYS A 98 16.78 -30.69 -7.24
C LYS A 98 17.23 -30.92 -8.68
N ASN A 99 18.47 -30.57 -9.01
CA ASN A 99 19.04 -30.73 -10.35
C ASN A 99 20.08 -31.86 -10.38
N ASP A 100 19.96 -32.84 -9.48
CA ASP A 100 20.89 -33.96 -9.33
C ASP A 100 22.34 -33.47 -9.19
N SER A 101 23.29 -34.08 -9.91
CA SER A 101 24.71 -33.70 -9.92
C SER A 101 25.02 -32.48 -10.79
N LEU A 102 24.04 -31.88 -11.47
CA LEU A 102 24.28 -30.77 -12.39
C LEU A 102 24.38 -29.43 -11.66
N THR A 103 25.47 -28.72 -11.93
CA THR A 103 25.69 -27.35 -11.46
C THR A 103 25.43 -26.34 -12.58
N PRO A 104 25.29 -25.04 -12.25
CA PRO A 104 25.24 -23.98 -13.26
C PRO A 104 26.48 -23.90 -14.16
N ARG A 105 27.60 -24.57 -13.82
CA ARG A 105 28.79 -24.64 -14.68
C ARG A 105 28.70 -25.73 -15.76
N ASP A 106 27.79 -26.68 -15.61
CA ASP A 106 27.68 -27.86 -16.49
C ASP A 106 26.67 -27.68 -17.62
N ILE A 107 25.98 -26.54 -17.67
CA ILE A 107 24.85 -26.33 -18.58
C ILE A 107 24.99 -25.05 -19.42
N ARG A 108 24.49 -25.13 -20.66
CA ARG A 108 24.38 -23.94 -21.52
C ARG A 108 23.16 -23.10 -21.11
N PRO A 109 23.32 -21.76 -20.96
CA PRO A 109 22.27 -20.91 -20.43
C PRO A 109 20.94 -20.92 -21.21
N LYS A 110 20.96 -21.03 -22.55
CA LYS A 110 19.75 -20.99 -23.39
C LYS A 110 19.22 -22.37 -23.80
N SER A 111 19.51 -23.41 -23.02
CA SER A 111 18.98 -24.76 -23.27
C SER A 111 17.46 -24.83 -23.10
N ASN A 112 16.79 -25.65 -23.92
CA ASN A 112 15.37 -25.98 -23.78
C ASN A 112 15.10 -27.05 -22.70
N LYS A 113 16.15 -27.70 -22.17
CA LYS A 113 16.03 -28.64 -21.05
C LYS A 113 15.52 -27.89 -19.81
N LYS A 114 14.56 -28.49 -19.09
CA LYS A 114 13.97 -27.92 -17.87
C LYS A 114 14.85 -28.25 -16.67
N TYR A 115 15.10 -27.24 -15.85
CA TYR A 115 15.83 -27.34 -14.60
C TYR A 115 14.99 -26.76 -13.47
N TRP A 116 15.29 -27.15 -12.24
CA TRP A 116 14.69 -26.61 -11.04
C TRP A 116 15.38 -25.32 -10.60
N TRP A 117 14.56 -24.35 -10.24
CA TRP A 117 14.98 -23.03 -9.80
C TRP A 117 14.35 -22.68 -8.46
N LYS A 118 14.99 -21.80 -7.70
CA LYS A 118 14.52 -21.27 -6.42
C LYS A 118 14.62 -19.74 -6.44
N CYS A 119 13.50 -19.08 -6.22
CA CYS A 119 13.41 -17.63 -6.30
C CYS A 119 14.15 -17.01 -5.11
N SER A 120 15.09 -16.12 -5.39
CA SER A 120 15.84 -15.39 -4.36
C SER A 120 14.94 -14.48 -3.50
N LYS A 121 13.84 -13.97 -4.07
CA LYS A 121 12.93 -13.02 -3.40
C LYS A 121 11.87 -13.69 -2.52
N CYS A 122 11.19 -14.71 -3.04
CA CYS A 122 10.06 -15.34 -2.36
C CYS A 122 10.29 -16.81 -1.98
N GLY A 123 11.44 -17.38 -2.35
CA GLY A 123 11.77 -18.79 -2.08
C GLY A 123 10.96 -19.81 -2.88
N TYR A 124 10.08 -19.39 -3.79
CA TYR A 124 9.28 -20.31 -4.60
C TYR A 124 10.17 -21.18 -5.49
N THR A 125 9.86 -22.47 -5.58
CA THR A 125 10.61 -23.42 -6.41
C THR A 125 9.79 -23.83 -7.62
N TRP A 126 10.40 -23.84 -8.81
CA TRP A 126 9.70 -24.17 -10.05
C TRP A 126 10.64 -24.77 -11.09
N GLN A 127 10.07 -25.49 -12.04
CA GLN A 127 10.78 -25.96 -13.22
C GLN A 127 10.62 -24.99 -14.38
N ALA A 128 11.73 -24.65 -15.03
CA ALA A 128 11.73 -23.86 -16.27
C ALA A 128 12.97 -24.20 -17.11
N SER A 129 12.91 -23.98 -18.42
CA SER A 129 14.09 -24.09 -19.27
C SER A 129 14.98 -22.86 -19.14
N GLY A 130 16.28 -23.03 -19.41
CA GLY A 130 17.23 -21.92 -19.49
C GLY A 130 16.81 -20.89 -20.55
N SER A 131 16.32 -21.35 -21.70
CA SER A 131 15.73 -20.50 -22.75
C SER A 131 14.57 -19.63 -22.24
N SER A 132 13.63 -20.18 -21.46
CA SER A 132 12.54 -19.39 -20.86
C SER A 132 13.04 -18.36 -19.85
N ARG A 133 14.01 -18.75 -19.02
CA ARG A 133 14.55 -17.90 -17.96
C ARG A 133 15.39 -16.74 -18.48
N ILE A 134 16.16 -16.98 -19.53
CA ILE A 134 17.18 -16.04 -20.02
C ILE A 134 16.76 -15.39 -21.32
N GLY A 135 16.28 -16.19 -22.29
CA GLY A 135 15.78 -15.70 -23.57
C GLY A 135 14.52 -14.86 -23.40
N HIS A 136 13.49 -15.42 -22.77
CA HIS A 136 12.20 -14.74 -22.58
C HIS A 136 12.10 -13.94 -21.27
N LYS A 137 13.11 -14.01 -20.40
CA LYS A 137 13.16 -13.31 -19.10
C LYS A 137 11.89 -13.51 -18.25
N SER A 138 11.30 -14.70 -18.30
CA SER A 138 10.00 -14.98 -17.71
C SER A 138 9.97 -14.88 -16.18
N GLY A 139 11.10 -15.06 -15.50
CA GLY A 139 11.22 -14.88 -14.05
C GLY A 139 10.39 -15.85 -13.19
N CYS A 140 10.27 -15.56 -11.89
CA CYS A 140 9.52 -16.39 -10.95
C CYS A 140 8.00 -16.30 -11.19
N PRO A 141 7.29 -17.41 -11.44
CA PRO A 141 5.85 -17.39 -11.74
C PRO A 141 5.01 -16.89 -10.57
N ALA A 142 5.37 -17.21 -9.31
CA ALA A 142 4.71 -16.67 -8.13
C ALA A 142 4.85 -15.13 -8.01
N CYS A 143 6.06 -14.58 -8.06
CA CYS A 143 6.26 -13.11 -8.02
C CYS A 143 5.55 -12.38 -9.18
N SER A 144 5.44 -13.01 -10.35
CA SER A 144 4.72 -12.45 -11.50
C SER A 144 3.19 -12.61 -11.44
N GLY A 145 2.64 -13.21 -10.38
CA GLY A 145 1.19 -13.40 -10.24
C GLY A 145 0.57 -14.55 -11.05
N ARG A 146 1.41 -15.38 -11.70
CA ARG A 146 0.96 -16.52 -12.51
C ARG A 146 0.60 -17.76 -11.68
N VAL A 147 1.13 -17.88 -10.47
CA VAL A 147 0.81 -18.95 -9.52
C VAL A 147 0.40 -18.31 -8.18
N PRO A 148 -0.83 -18.56 -7.68
CA PRO A 148 -1.29 -18.06 -6.39
C PRO A 148 -0.50 -18.64 -5.21
N ARG A 149 -0.24 -17.82 -4.20
CA ARG A 149 0.47 -18.17 -2.98
C ARG A 149 0.00 -17.30 -1.83
N VAL A 150 -0.37 -17.99 -0.75
CA VAL A 150 -0.86 -17.40 0.50
C VAL A 150 0.10 -16.34 1.02
N GLY A 151 -0.41 -15.15 1.29
CA GLY A 151 0.34 -14.02 1.86
C GLY A 151 1.23 -13.29 0.86
N ILE A 152 1.16 -13.61 -0.44
CA ILE A 152 1.91 -12.91 -1.50
C ILE A 152 0.97 -12.37 -2.57
N ASN A 153 0.24 -13.25 -3.25
CA ASN A 153 -0.51 -12.90 -4.46
C ASN A 153 -1.82 -13.70 -4.62
N ASP A 154 -2.23 -14.43 -3.59
CA ASP A 154 -3.57 -15.03 -3.53
C ASP A 154 -4.65 -13.93 -3.49
N LEU A 155 -5.87 -14.33 -3.82
CA LEU A 155 -7.02 -13.46 -4.01
C LEU A 155 -7.28 -12.56 -2.80
N PHE A 156 -7.28 -13.11 -1.58
CA PHE A 156 -7.64 -12.34 -0.39
C PHE A 156 -6.48 -11.53 0.18
N THR A 157 -5.23 -11.92 -0.09
CA THR A 157 -4.08 -11.05 0.20
C THR A 157 -4.10 -9.78 -0.65
N VAL A 158 -4.43 -9.90 -1.94
CA VAL A 158 -4.40 -8.74 -2.87
C VAL A 158 -5.71 -7.95 -2.83
N CYS A 159 -6.86 -8.62 -2.64
CA CYS A 159 -8.19 -8.03 -2.65
C CYS A 159 -8.97 -8.41 -1.37
N PRO A 160 -8.60 -7.87 -0.18
CA PRO A 160 -9.16 -8.29 1.10
C PRO A 160 -10.66 -7.99 1.25
N ASN A 161 -11.16 -6.97 0.56
CA ASN A 161 -12.59 -6.61 0.55
C ASN A 161 -13.46 -7.72 -0.07
N LEU A 162 -12.93 -8.47 -1.03
CA LEU A 162 -13.66 -9.56 -1.69
C LEU A 162 -13.99 -10.72 -0.74
N LYS A 163 -13.29 -10.83 0.40
CA LYS A 163 -13.59 -11.83 1.42
C LYS A 163 -14.99 -11.65 2.02
N GLN A 164 -15.47 -10.41 2.13
CA GLN A 164 -16.81 -10.10 2.65
C GLN A 164 -17.92 -10.48 1.66
N GLU A 165 -17.60 -10.46 0.38
CA GLU A 165 -18.54 -10.80 -0.69
C GLU A 165 -18.46 -12.29 -1.09
N TRP A 166 -17.65 -13.10 -0.41
CA TRP A 166 -17.48 -14.52 -0.73
C TRP A 166 -18.61 -15.37 -0.12
N ASP A 167 -19.25 -16.22 -0.93
CA ASP A 167 -20.25 -17.16 -0.44
C ASP A 167 -19.58 -18.45 0.07
N PHE A 168 -19.28 -18.50 1.38
CA PHE A 168 -18.55 -19.62 1.98
C PHE A 168 -19.32 -20.94 1.94
N GLU A 169 -20.64 -20.90 2.01
CA GLU A 169 -21.47 -22.11 2.00
C GLU A 169 -21.43 -22.78 0.63
N LYS A 170 -21.64 -21.99 -0.44
CA LYS A 170 -21.64 -22.53 -1.80
C LYS A 170 -20.26 -22.86 -2.34
N ASN A 171 -19.21 -22.21 -1.81
CA ASN A 171 -17.82 -22.48 -2.20
C ASN A 171 -17.08 -23.39 -1.21
N LYS A 172 -17.76 -24.16 -0.36
CA LYS A 172 -17.13 -25.02 0.67
C LYS A 172 -16.07 -26.00 0.16
N HIS A 173 -16.15 -26.38 -1.12
CA HIS A 173 -15.23 -27.31 -1.79
C HIS A 173 -13.98 -26.62 -2.38
N LEU A 174 -13.92 -25.28 -2.32
CA LEU A 174 -12.89 -24.50 -2.99
C LEU A 174 -12.05 -23.74 -1.96
N ASP A 175 -10.74 -23.96 -1.99
CA ASP A 175 -9.79 -23.16 -1.20
C ASP A 175 -9.49 -21.83 -1.92
N PRO A 176 -9.89 -20.67 -1.36
CA PRO A 176 -9.63 -19.36 -1.96
C PRO A 176 -8.14 -19.03 -2.09
N SER A 177 -7.29 -19.71 -1.31
CA SER A 177 -5.83 -19.53 -1.32
C SER A 177 -5.18 -19.98 -2.64
N CYS A 178 -5.89 -20.84 -3.39
CA CYS A 178 -5.50 -21.35 -4.71
C CYS A 178 -5.94 -20.43 -5.86
N LEU A 179 -6.51 -19.26 -5.58
CA LEU A 179 -6.98 -18.30 -6.60
C LEU A 179 -6.16 -17.02 -6.57
N SER A 180 -5.89 -16.43 -7.74
CA SER A 180 -5.36 -15.06 -7.84
C SER A 180 -6.44 -14.10 -8.35
N ARG A 181 -6.21 -12.79 -8.21
CA ARG A 181 -7.09 -11.74 -8.77
C ARG A 181 -7.37 -11.88 -10.27
N GLY A 182 -6.52 -12.59 -11.01
CA GLY A 182 -6.63 -12.80 -12.45
C GLY A 182 -7.33 -14.09 -12.84
N SER A 183 -7.78 -14.90 -11.87
CA SER A 183 -8.36 -16.21 -12.12
C SER A 183 -9.67 -16.13 -12.91
N ASN A 184 -9.82 -17.01 -13.91
CA ASN A 184 -11.07 -17.19 -14.64
C ASN A 184 -12.04 -18.15 -13.94
N ALA A 185 -11.65 -18.72 -12.78
CA ALA A 185 -12.53 -19.58 -11.99
C ALA A 185 -13.81 -18.83 -11.64
N LYS A 186 -14.95 -19.47 -11.93
CA LYS A 186 -16.27 -19.01 -11.52
C LYS A 186 -16.54 -19.49 -10.10
N VAL A 187 -16.90 -18.55 -9.23
CA VAL A 187 -17.15 -18.81 -7.81
C VAL A 187 -18.40 -18.07 -7.38
N TRP A 188 -18.99 -18.50 -6.27
CA TRP A 188 -20.18 -17.87 -5.72
C TRP A 188 -19.82 -16.63 -4.88
N TRP A 189 -20.50 -15.53 -5.16
CA TRP A 189 -20.41 -14.27 -4.45
C TRP A 189 -21.75 -13.97 -3.78
N LYS A 190 -21.71 -13.32 -2.63
CA LYS A 190 -22.88 -12.84 -1.90
C LYS A 190 -22.78 -11.33 -1.74
N CYS A 191 -23.73 -10.58 -2.29
CA CYS A 191 -23.75 -9.12 -2.15
C CYS A 191 -24.33 -8.69 -0.79
N ASN A 192 -24.24 -7.39 -0.49
CA ASN A 192 -24.76 -6.81 0.75
C ASN A 192 -26.28 -6.95 0.93
N LEU A 193 -27.04 -7.10 -0.16
CA LEU A 193 -28.48 -7.39 -0.12
C LEU A 193 -28.78 -8.89 0.04
N GLY A 194 -27.75 -9.72 0.25
CA GLY A 194 -27.88 -11.16 0.46
C GLY A 194 -27.95 -12.00 -0.82
N HIS A 195 -28.05 -11.40 -2.01
CA HIS A 195 -28.13 -12.16 -3.25
C HIS A 195 -26.84 -12.95 -3.51
N SER A 196 -27.00 -14.27 -3.73
CA SER A 196 -25.93 -15.20 -4.07
C SER A 196 -25.87 -15.45 -5.58
N TYR A 197 -24.71 -15.23 -6.20
CA TYR A 197 -24.52 -15.31 -7.66
C TYR A 197 -23.13 -15.81 -8.04
N GLU A 198 -23.06 -16.54 -9.15
CA GLU A 198 -21.80 -17.02 -9.71
C GLU A 198 -21.14 -15.96 -10.62
N MET A 199 -19.84 -15.69 -10.42
CA MET A 199 -19.05 -14.84 -11.30
C MET A 199 -17.56 -15.18 -11.26
N ALA A 200 -16.87 -14.97 -12.38
CA ALA A 200 -15.42 -15.14 -12.46
C ALA A 200 -14.66 -14.17 -11.55
N VAL A 201 -13.65 -14.68 -10.83
CA VAL A 201 -12.81 -13.90 -9.90
C VAL A 201 -12.18 -12.68 -10.57
N LYS A 202 -11.67 -12.82 -11.80
CA LYS A 202 -11.11 -11.70 -12.58
C LYS A 202 -12.10 -10.57 -12.82
N ARG A 203 -13.36 -10.88 -13.16
CA ARG A 203 -14.40 -9.86 -13.34
C ARG A 203 -14.77 -9.20 -12.01
N LYS A 204 -14.91 -9.98 -10.94
CA LYS A 204 -15.20 -9.45 -9.61
C LYS A 204 -14.09 -8.52 -9.11
N SER A 205 -12.83 -8.95 -9.25
CA SER A 205 -11.65 -8.16 -8.88
C SER A 205 -11.50 -6.87 -9.69
N ALA A 206 -12.09 -6.80 -10.88
CA ALA A 206 -12.15 -5.58 -11.70
C ALA A 206 -13.30 -4.63 -11.32
N GLY A 207 -14.08 -4.95 -10.29
CA GLY A 207 -15.17 -4.09 -9.79
C GLY A 207 -16.57 -4.45 -10.28
N ALA A 208 -16.78 -5.61 -10.91
CA ALA A 208 -18.12 -6.04 -11.30
C ALA A 208 -19.01 -6.26 -10.07
N GLY A 209 -20.20 -5.63 -10.08
CA GLY A 209 -21.20 -5.73 -9.02
C GLY A 209 -22.09 -6.96 -9.13
N CYS A 210 -23.11 -7.02 -8.26
CA CYS A 210 -24.13 -8.07 -8.30
C CYS A 210 -25.01 -7.91 -9.54
N PRO A 211 -25.14 -8.95 -10.39
CA PRO A 211 -25.91 -8.88 -11.64
C PRO A 211 -27.41 -8.69 -11.41
N TYR A 212 -27.94 -9.07 -10.25
CA TYR A 212 -29.32 -8.81 -9.87
C TYR A 212 -29.52 -7.34 -9.48
N CYS A 213 -28.62 -6.78 -8.66
CA CYS A 213 -28.72 -5.37 -8.24
C CYS A 213 -28.53 -4.38 -9.39
N THR A 214 -27.72 -4.73 -10.39
CA THR A 214 -27.52 -3.90 -11.60
C THR A 214 -28.50 -4.26 -12.72
N SER A 215 -29.49 -5.10 -12.44
CA SER A 215 -30.52 -5.53 -13.39
C SER A 215 -29.98 -6.12 -14.70
N HIS A 216 -28.83 -6.82 -14.66
CA HIS A 216 -28.33 -7.61 -15.79
C HIS A 216 -28.84 -9.06 -15.78
N ARG A 217 -29.46 -9.48 -14.68
CA ARG A 217 -30.11 -10.78 -14.53
C ARG A 217 -31.38 -10.62 -13.71
N VAL A 218 -32.45 -11.33 -14.12
CA VAL A 218 -33.72 -11.36 -13.39
C VAL A 218 -33.58 -12.19 -12.11
N LEU A 219 -34.12 -11.66 -11.02
CA LEU A 219 -34.40 -12.31 -9.77
C LEU A 219 -35.88 -12.05 -9.45
N THR A 220 -36.69 -13.11 -9.58
CA THR A 220 -38.13 -13.07 -9.28
C THR A 220 -38.36 -12.60 -7.84
N GLY A 221 -39.29 -11.67 -7.65
CA GLY A 221 -39.60 -11.03 -6.37
C GLY A 221 -38.70 -9.84 -6.03
N PHE A 222 -37.78 -9.44 -6.90
CA PHE A 222 -36.85 -8.33 -6.65
C PHE A 222 -36.78 -7.33 -7.81
N ASN A 223 -36.37 -7.78 -9.00
CA ASN A 223 -36.14 -6.89 -10.16
C ASN A 223 -36.83 -7.36 -11.45
N ASP A 224 -37.75 -8.32 -11.34
CA ASP A 224 -38.61 -8.72 -12.44
C ASP A 224 -39.70 -7.66 -12.71
N PHE A 225 -40.28 -7.73 -13.91
CA PHE A 225 -41.27 -6.77 -14.37
C PHE A 225 -42.56 -6.82 -13.55
N GLN A 226 -43.00 -8.01 -13.13
CA GLN A 226 -44.23 -8.16 -12.34
C GLN A 226 -44.11 -7.48 -10.98
N THR A 227 -42.99 -7.68 -10.28
CA THR A 227 -42.72 -7.05 -8.99
C THR A 227 -42.53 -5.54 -9.12
N SER A 228 -41.87 -5.08 -10.19
CA SER A 228 -41.55 -3.66 -10.37
C SER A 228 -42.72 -2.82 -10.89
N PHE A 229 -43.59 -3.41 -11.72
CA PHE A 229 -44.74 -2.74 -12.34
C PHE A 229 -46.00 -3.61 -12.26
N PRO A 230 -46.56 -3.84 -11.05
CA PRO A 230 -47.68 -4.75 -10.85
C PRO A 230 -48.93 -4.36 -11.65
N ASP A 231 -49.19 -3.06 -11.82
CA ASP A 231 -50.34 -2.60 -12.61
C ASP A 231 -50.16 -2.80 -14.11
N LEU A 232 -48.94 -2.59 -14.63
CA LEU A 232 -48.66 -2.88 -16.04
C LEU A 232 -48.60 -4.39 -16.32
N ALA A 233 -48.19 -5.20 -15.33
CA ALA A 233 -48.20 -6.65 -15.46
C ALA A 233 -49.61 -7.21 -15.64
N LYS A 234 -50.66 -6.53 -15.15
CA LYS A 234 -52.07 -6.88 -15.43
C LYS A 234 -52.45 -6.70 -16.90
N GLU A 235 -51.77 -5.79 -17.61
CA GLU A 235 -51.93 -5.60 -19.06
C GLU A 235 -51.15 -6.63 -19.88
N TRP A 236 -50.45 -7.58 -19.27
CA TRP A 236 -49.72 -8.62 -20.00
C TRP A 236 -50.70 -9.62 -20.61
N ASP A 237 -50.66 -9.80 -21.93
CA ASP A 237 -51.55 -10.75 -22.61
C ASP A 237 -50.99 -12.18 -22.49
N THR A 238 -51.39 -12.89 -21.43
CA THR A 238 -50.91 -14.24 -21.14
C THR A 238 -51.25 -15.26 -22.22
N LYS A 239 -52.39 -15.08 -22.92
CA LYS A 239 -52.83 -16.00 -23.97
C LYS A 239 -51.95 -15.89 -25.22
N ARG A 240 -51.52 -14.68 -25.60
CA ARG A 240 -50.73 -14.45 -26.82
C ARG A 240 -49.22 -14.50 -26.63
N ASN A 241 -48.74 -14.47 -25.38
CA ASN A 241 -47.32 -14.43 -25.08
C ASN A 241 -46.65 -15.80 -24.89
N ASP A 242 -47.38 -16.89 -25.15
CA ASP A 242 -46.95 -18.30 -25.14
C ASP A 242 -45.58 -18.57 -24.50
N GLY A 243 -45.59 -18.88 -23.20
CA GLY A 243 -44.40 -19.18 -22.40
C GLY A 243 -43.62 -17.97 -21.86
N LYS A 244 -43.93 -16.73 -22.27
CA LYS A 244 -43.31 -15.52 -21.69
C LYS A 244 -44.12 -15.01 -20.50
N SER A 245 -43.48 -15.01 -19.34
CA SER A 245 -44.08 -14.55 -18.08
C SER A 245 -43.47 -13.23 -17.59
N PRO A 246 -44.26 -12.29 -17.05
CA PRO A 246 -43.76 -11.01 -16.54
C PRO A 246 -42.80 -11.16 -15.34
N ASP A 247 -42.91 -12.22 -14.53
CA ASP A 247 -41.99 -12.50 -13.40
C ASP A 247 -40.60 -13.04 -13.83
N LYS A 248 -40.45 -13.34 -15.13
CA LYS A 248 -39.20 -13.79 -15.75
C LYS A 248 -38.60 -12.76 -16.69
N CYS A 249 -39.16 -11.54 -16.74
CA CYS A 249 -38.72 -10.48 -17.63
C CYS A 249 -38.11 -9.30 -16.87
N MET A 250 -37.09 -8.64 -17.44
CA MET A 250 -36.53 -7.41 -16.88
C MET A 250 -37.31 -6.19 -17.37
N VAL A 251 -37.42 -5.16 -16.52
CA VAL A 251 -38.10 -3.89 -16.84
C VAL A 251 -37.61 -3.23 -18.13
N HIS A 252 -36.30 -3.27 -18.37
CA HIS A 252 -35.64 -2.62 -19.51
C HIS A 252 -35.40 -3.61 -20.67
N SER A 253 -36.13 -4.73 -20.70
CA SER A 253 -36.03 -5.69 -21.79
C SER A 253 -36.56 -5.11 -23.10
N ASN A 254 -35.77 -5.26 -24.17
CA ASN A 254 -36.21 -4.94 -25.54
C ASN A 254 -37.03 -6.10 -26.16
N GLN A 255 -37.40 -7.12 -25.38
CA GLN A 255 -38.26 -8.19 -25.83
C GLN A 255 -39.66 -7.65 -26.15
N LYS A 256 -40.15 -7.92 -27.36
CA LYS A 256 -41.53 -7.65 -27.75
C LYS A 256 -42.47 -8.70 -27.15
N VAL A 257 -43.53 -8.20 -26.53
CA VAL A 257 -44.60 -9.00 -25.93
C VAL A 257 -45.95 -8.37 -26.27
N TRP A 258 -46.99 -9.19 -26.21
CA TRP A 258 -48.37 -8.77 -26.37
C TRP A 258 -48.91 -8.15 -25.07
N TRP A 259 -49.63 -7.06 -25.23
CA TRP A 259 -50.30 -6.32 -24.17
C TRP A 259 -51.79 -6.25 -24.48
N ILE A 260 -52.62 -6.22 -23.46
CA ILE A 260 -54.04 -5.92 -23.53
C ILE A 260 -54.31 -4.64 -22.73
N CYS A 261 -54.75 -3.57 -23.41
CA CYS A 261 -55.06 -2.31 -22.73
C CYS A 261 -56.42 -2.40 -22.00
N PRO A 262 -56.74 -1.45 -21.10
CA PRO A 262 -58.04 -1.43 -20.39
C PRO A 262 -59.28 -1.38 -21.30
N LYS A 263 -59.14 -0.92 -22.55
CA LYS A 263 -60.22 -0.93 -23.56
C LYS A 263 -60.32 -2.27 -24.32
N GLY A 264 -59.56 -3.29 -23.93
CA GLY A 264 -59.57 -4.63 -24.53
C GLY A 264 -58.73 -4.79 -25.80
N HIS A 265 -58.02 -3.74 -26.27
CA HIS A 265 -57.19 -3.88 -27.46
C HIS A 265 -55.90 -4.66 -27.20
N HIS A 266 -55.64 -5.65 -28.06
CA HIS A 266 -54.42 -6.44 -28.08
C HIS A 266 -53.35 -5.82 -28.99
N TYR A 267 -52.15 -5.58 -28.48
CA TYR A 267 -51.07 -4.94 -29.23
C TYR A 267 -49.68 -5.42 -28.80
N GLU A 268 -48.73 -5.43 -29.74
CA GLU A 268 -47.34 -5.81 -29.44
C GLU A 268 -46.49 -4.57 -29.15
N MET A 269 -45.70 -4.60 -28.07
CA MET A 269 -44.74 -3.56 -27.72
C MET A 269 -43.60 -4.16 -26.89
N THR A 270 -42.41 -3.56 -26.94
CA THR A 270 -41.29 -3.96 -26.07
C THR A 270 -41.59 -3.61 -24.62
N VAL A 271 -41.16 -4.46 -23.67
CA VAL A 271 -41.32 -4.24 -22.23
C VAL A 271 -40.73 -2.90 -21.78
N ASN A 272 -39.52 -2.56 -22.23
CA ASN A 272 -38.87 -1.29 -21.93
C ASN A 272 -39.70 -0.06 -22.35
N HIS A 273 -40.26 -0.07 -23.57
CA HIS A 273 -41.09 1.02 -24.06
C HIS A 273 -42.41 1.14 -23.28
N ARG A 274 -43.07 0.01 -22.94
CA ARG A 274 -44.27 0.04 -22.10
C ARG A 274 -43.95 0.58 -20.70
N ALA A 275 -42.86 0.11 -20.08
CA ALA A 275 -42.39 0.59 -18.78
C ALA A 275 -42.07 2.09 -18.76
N SER A 276 -41.60 2.63 -19.90
CA SER A 276 -41.27 4.05 -20.07
C SER A 276 -42.49 4.93 -20.40
N GLY A 277 -43.71 4.40 -20.33
CA GLY A 277 -44.95 5.16 -20.58
C GLY A 277 -45.54 5.03 -21.98
N GLY A 278 -45.07 4.08 -22.80
CA GLY A 278 -45.66 3.78 -24.11
C GLY A 278 -47.13 3.37 -23.97
N ASN A 279 -48.02 3.95 -24.78
CA ASN A 279 -49.47 3.73 -24.74
C ASN A 279 -49.95 2.78 -25.84
N CYS A 280 -51.17 2.24 -25.69
CA CYS A 280 -51.81 1.43 -26.71
C CYS A 280 -51.85 2.17 -28.07
N PRO A 281 -51.29 1.61 -29.15
CA PRO A 281 -51.21 2.27 -30.44
C PRO A 281 -52.57 2.39 -31.13
N ILE A 282 -53.55 1.54 -30.78
CA ILE A 282 -54.93 1.64 -31.30
C ILE A 282 -55.65 2.84 -30.66
N CYS A 283 -55.65 2.94 -29.32
CA CYS A 283 -56.22 4.07 -28.60
C CYS A 283 -55.59 5.41 -29.01
N SER A 284 -54.30 5.40 -29.35
CA SER A 284 -53.52 6.58 -29.70
C SER A 284 -53.56 6.92 -31.20
N ASN A 285 -54.36 6.21 -32.00
CA ASN A 285 -54.49 6.43 -33.46
C ASN A 285 -53.18 6.22 -34.25
N HIS A 286 -52.27 5.38 -33.75
CA HIS A 286 -51.05 4.96 -34.44
C HIS A 286 -51.20 3.61 -35.14
N LYS A 287 -52.21 2.81 -34.79
CA LYS A 287 -52.57 1.54 -35.45
C LYS A 287 -54.08 1.49 -35.68
N LEU A 288 -54.48 1.10 -36.89
CA LEU A 288 -55.89 1.02 -37.30
C LEU A 288 -56.55 -0.23 -36.70
N LEU A 289 -57.78 -0.05 -36.21
CA LEU A 289 -58.74 -1.09 -35.86
C LEU A 289 -60.09 -0.69 -36.45
N VAL A 290 -60.52 -1.42 -37.47
CA VAL A 290 -61.79 -1.20 -38.17
C VAL A 290 -62.96 -1.38 -37.19
N GLY A 291 -63.94 -0.48 -37.25
CA GLY A 291 -65.07 -0.41 -36.33
C GLY A 291 -64.77 0.32 -35.02
N TYR A 292 -63.56 0.87 -34.84
CA TYR A 292 -63.17 1.58 -33.63
C TYR A 292 -62.54 2.95 -33.91
N ASN A 293 -61.46 2.99 -34.68
CA ASN A 293 -60.71 4.22 -34.94
C ASN A 293 -60.49 4.52 -36.43
N ASP A 294 -61.26 3.89 -37.30
CA ASP A 294 -61.34 4.24 -38.71
C ASP A 294 -62.19 5.49 -38.95
N LEU A 295 -62.04 6.09 -40.14
CA LEU A 295 -62.75 7.31 -40.52
C LEU A 295 -64.26 7.11 -40.66
N ALA A 296 -64.72 5.95 -41.14
CA ALA A 296 -66.15 5.69 -41.28
C ALA A 296 -66.86 5.70 -39.92
N THR A 297 -66.22 5.10 -38.92
CA THR A 297 -66.76 4.97 -37.57
C THR A 297 -66.69 6.29 -36.80
N LEU A 298 -65.56 7.00 -36.84
CA LEU A 298 -65.39 8.24 -36.07
C LEU A 298 -66.00 9.48 -36.73
N TYR A 299 -66.09 9.51 -38.07
CA TYR A 299 -66.58 10.67 -38.82
C TYR A 299 -67.50 10.23 -39.97
N PRO A 300 -68.70 9.71 -39.66
CA PRO A 300 -69.62 9.16 -40.66
C PRO A 300 -70.03 10.19 -41.73
N ASP A 301 -70.18 11.47 -41.36
CA ASP A 301 -70.52 12.52 -42.32
C ASP A 301 -69.37 12.86 -43.27
N LEU A 302 -68.12 12.81 -42.80
CA LEU A 302 -66.98 12.96 -43.70
C LEU A 302 -66.84 11.74 -44.60
N ALA A 303 -67.12 10.53 -44.12
CA ALA A 303 -67.10 9.33 -44.95
C ALA A 303 -68.10 9.39 -46.13
N LYS A 304 -69.21 10.13 -45.99
CA LYS A 304 -70.14 10.42 -47.11
C LYS A 304 -69.52 11.30 -48.19
N GLU A 305 -68.55 12.14 -47.82
CA GLU A 305 -67.82 12.99 -48.77
C GLU A 305 -66.66 12.25 -49.47
N TRP A 306 -66.50 10.93 -49.27
CA TRP A 306 -65.44 10.14 -49.91
C TRP A 306 -65.71 9.92 -51.40
N ASP A 307 -64.71 10.11 -52.25
CA ASP A 307 -64.82 9.77 -53.67
C ASP A 307 -64.42 8.30 -53.91
N TYR A 308 -65.41 7.40 -53.92
CA TYR A 308 -65.18 5.95 -54.09
C TYR A 308 -64.59 5.58 -55.45
N GLU A 309 -64.92 6.32 -56.51
CA GLU A 309 -64.38 6.05 -57.85
C GLU A 309 -62.89 6.39 -57.90
N LYS A 310 -62.49 7.56 -57.37
CA LYS A 310 -61.09 8.02 -57.46
C LYS A 310 -60.17 7.42 -56.41
N ASN A 311 -60.69 6.97 -55.27
CA ASN A 311 -59.89 6.29 -54.26
C ASN A 311 -59.81 4.77 -54.49
N ALA A 312 -60.64 4.23 -55.40
CA ALA A 312 -60.65 2.85 -55.87
C ALA A 312 -60.53 1.80 -54.76
N SER A 313 -59.30 1.37 -54.43
CA SER A 313 -59.01 0.33 -53.44
C SER A 313 -59.03 0.78 -51.99
N LEU A 314 -59.09 2.08 -51.70
CA LEU A 314 -59.04 2.61 -50.34
C LEU A 314 -60.43 3.08 -49.86
N LYS A 315 -60.92 2.49 -48.77
CA LYS A 315 -62.21 2.84 -48.16
C LYS A 315 -62.03 3.70 -46.90
N PRO A 316 -63.06 4.44 -46.46
CA PRO A 316 -63.04 5.15 -45.18
C PRO A 316 -62.78 4.24 -43.96
N THR A 317 -63.06 2.94 -44.07
CA THR A 317 -62.76 1.93 -43.03
C THR A 317 -61.27 1.58 -42.95
N ASP A 318 -60.49 1.87 -43.99
CA ASP A 318 -59.08 1.44 -44.11
C ASP A 318 -58.10 2.54 -43.65
N ILE A 319 -58.60 3.60 -43.03
CA ILE A 319 -57.81 4.80 -42.74
C ILE A 319 -58.16 5.43 -41.40
N ILE A 320 -57.11 5.86 -40.67
CA ILE A 320 -57.24 6.58 -39.41
C ILE A 320 -57.46 8.07 -39.69
N PRO A 321 -58.45 8.76 -39.07
CA PRO A 321 -58.77 10.16 -39.34
C PRO A 321 -57.59 11.15 -39.20
N LYS A 322 -56.65 10.85 -38.29
CA LYS A 322 -55.49 11.72 -38.00
C LYS A 322 -54.29 11.50 -38.92
N THR A 323 -54.46 10.80 -40.05
CA THR A 323 -53.37 10.60 -41.00
C THR A 323 -53.19 11.78 -41.96
N LYS A 324 -51.94 12.00 -42.39
CA LYS A 324 -51.58 12.96 -43.45
C LYS A 324 -51.78 12.39 -44.86
N LYS A 325 -52.27 11.15 -45.02
CA LYS A 325 -52.54 10.52 -46.32
C LYS A 325 -53.58 11.34 -47.10
N LYS A 326 -53.24 11.71 -48.33
CA LYS A 326 -54.11 12.45 -49.24
C LYS A 326 -55.06 11.51 -49.97
N VAL A 327 -56.34 11.84 -49.95
CA VAL A 327 -57.43 11.08 -50.59
C VAL A 327 -58.37 12.02 -51.31
N TRP A 328 -59.13 11.48 -52.26
CA TRP A 328 -60.11 12.24 -53.03
C TRP A 328 -61.43 12.36 -52.26
N TRP A 329 -61.99 13.56 -52.28
CA TRP A 329 -63.25 13.93 -51.66
C TRP A 329 -64.19 14.47 -52.74
N LYS A 330 -65.49 14.25 -52.57
CA LYS A 330 -66.55 14.70 -53.46
C LYS A 330 -67.54 15.54 -52.66
N CYS A 331 -67.71 16.79 -53.06
CA CYS A 331 -68.48 17.75 -52.29
C CYS A 331 -69.97 17.51 -52.53
N PRO A 332 -70.80 17.28 -51.48
CA PRO A 332 -72.23 17.05 -51.68
C PRO A 332 -72.97 18.29 -52.19
N LYS A 333 -72.42 19.50 -52.00
CA LYS A 333 -73.08 20.77 -52.38
C LYS A 333 -72.87 21.17 -53.83
N CYS A 334 -71.63 21.07 -54.32
CA CYS A 334 -71.25 21.56 -55.66
C CYS A 334 -70.65 20.47 -56.56
N ASN A 335 -70.70 19.21 -56.11
CA ASN A 335 -70.17 18.04 -56.79
C ASN A 335 -68.66 18.10 -57.14
N HIS A 336 -67.93 19.11 -56.62
CA HIS A 336 -66.51 19.27 -56.85
C HIS A 336 -65.72 18.12 -56.23
N ARG A 337 -64.82 17.52 -57.01
CA ARG A 337 -63.92 16.45 -56.58
C ARG A 337 -62.52 17.02 -56.35
N TRP A 338 -61.96 16.86 -55.16
CA TRP A 338 -60.63 17.40 -54.82
C TRP A 338 -59.84 16.46 -53.92
N GLN A 339 -58.52 16.58 -53.96
CA GLN A 339 -57.64 15.77 -53.13
C GLN A 339 -57.08 16.59 -51.96
N THR A 340 -57.14 16.06 -50.75
CA THR A 340 -56.48 16.63 -49.56
C THR A 340 -56.26 15.55 -48.49
N SER A 341 -55.46 15.83 -47.46
CA SER A 341 -55.19 14.91 -46.37
C SER A 341 -56.43 14.70 -45.49
N VAL A 342 -56.58 13.49 -44.95
CA VAL A 342 -57.72 13.16 -44.07
C VAL A 342 -57.74 14.04 -42.83
N ILE A 343 -56.57 14.25 -42.21
CA ILE A 343 -56.45 15.12 -41.03
C ILE A 343 -56.87 16.57 -41.31
N GLU A 344 -56.53 17.14 -42.47
CA GLU A 344 -56.97 18.48 -42.86
C GLU A 344 -58.49 18.56 -43.04
N ARG A 345 -59.11 17.49 -43.52
CA ARG A 345 -60.58 17.42 -43.67
C ARG A 345 -61.29 17.29 -42.35
N VAL A 346 -60.75 16.48 -41.43
CA VAL A 346 -61.23 16.34 -40.06
C VAL A 346 -61.18 17.67 -39.31
N TYR A 347 -60.13 18.47 -39.50
CA TYR A 347 -60.01 19.79 -38.88
C TYR A 347 -60.76 20.93 -39.59
N GLY A 348 -61.58 20.62 -40.61
CA GLY A 348 -62.59 21.57 -41.13
C GLY A 348 -62.29 22.27 -42.45
N THR A 349 -61.31 21.81 -43.24
CA THR A 349 -61.12 22.34 -44.61
C THR A 349 -62.21 21.82 -45.56
N GLY A 350 -63.38 22.47 -45.60
CA GLY A 350 -64.44 22.10 -46.55
C GLY A 350 -64.04 22.36 -48.02
N CYS A 351 -64.92 22.01 -48.97
CA CYS A 351 -64.64 22.12 -50.41
C CYS A 351 -64.03 23.47 -50.85
N PRO A 352 -62.87 23.48 -51.53
CA PRO A 352 -62.20 24.71 -51.95
C PRO A 352 -63.01 25.52 -52.97
N LYS A 353 -63.85 24.90 -53.80
CA LYS A 353 -64.76 25.60 -54.73
C LYS A 353 -65.85 26.40 -54.01
N CYS A 354 -66.31 25.92 -52.85
CA CYS A 354 -67.27 26.63 -51.99
C CYS A 354 -66.59 27.64 -51.04
N LEU A 355 -65.27 27.77 -51.08
CA LEU A 355 -64.51 28.62 -50.14
C LEU A 355 -64.72 30.13 -50.36
N PRO A 356 -64.76 30.67 -51.60
CA PRO A 356 -64.89 32.12 -51.83
C PRO A 356 -66.18 32.70 -51.26
N GLU A 357 -67.31 32.04 -51.53
CA GLU A 357 -68.64 32.48 -51.10
C GLU A 357 -68.80 32.42 -49.57
N ARG A 358 -68.27 31.35 -48.93
CA ARG A 358 -68.19 31.25 -47.47
C ARG A 358 -67.31 32.35 -46.86
N ARG A 359 -66.15 32.63 -47.47
CA ARG A 359 -65.23 33.69 -47.02
C ARG A 359 -65.87 35.08 -47.09
N GLN A 360 -66.61 35.38 -48.15
CA GLN A 360 -67.25 36.69 -48.33
C GLN A 360 -68.35 36.95 -47.29
N LYS A 361 -69.16 35.92 -47.00
CA LYS A 361 -70.20 35.97 -45.96
C LYS A 361 -69.58 36.13 -44.56
N THR A 362 -68.53 35.38 -44.25
CA THR A 362 -67.78 35.50 -42.99
C THR A 362 -67.04 36.83 -42.85
N LEU A 363 -66.50 37.40 -43.94
CA LEU A 363 -65.83 38.70 -43.92
C LEU A 363 -66.79 39.85 -43.57
N ARG A 364 -67.98 39.88 -44.20
CA ARG A 364 -69.02 40.88 -43.88
C ARG A 364 -69.46 40.79 -42.42
N GLN A 365 -69.65 39.57 -41.92
CA GLN A 365 -70.03 39.33 -40.52
C GLN A 365 -68.93 39.75 -39.53
N ASN A 366 -67.65 39.52 -39.87
CA ASN A 366 -66.51 39.93 -39.04
C ASN A 366 -66.27 41.45 -39.03
N ILE A 367 -66.50 42.15 -40.13
CA ILE A 367 -66.42 43.63 -40.16
C ILE A 367 -67.48 44.23 -39.24
N MET A 368 -68.72 43.70 -39.25
CA MET A 368 -69.81 44.17 -38.39
C MET A 368 -69.60 43.89 -36.89
N GLN A 369 -68.95 42.78 -36.53
CA GLN A 369 -68.75 42.39 -35.13
C GLN A 369 -67.39 42.83 -34.55
N LYS A 370 -66.37 43.08 -35.38
CA LYS A 370 -64.96 43.28 -34.99
C LYS A 370 -64.22 44.29 -35.89
N GLY A 371 -64.93 45.33 -36.35
CA GLY A 371 -64.33 46.44 -37.10
C GLY A 371 -63.21 47.14 -36.31
N LEU A 372 -62.31 47.82 -37.03
CA LEU A 372 -61.13 48.48 -36.43
C LEU A 372 -61.51 49.39 -35.24
N GLY A 373 -62.50 50.27 -35.41
CA GLY A 373 -62.96 51.20 -34.36
C GLY A 373 -63.83 50.58 -33.26
N ILE A 374 -64.33 49.35 -33.45
CA ILE A 374 -65.19 48.65 -32.47
C ILE A 374 -64.33 47.89 -31.45
N LYS A 375 -63.21 47.31 -31.89
CA LYS A 375 -62.33 46.50 -31.02
C LYS A 375 -61.55 47.36 -30.01
N ASP A 376 -61.07 48.52 -30.45
CA ASP A 376 -60.41 49.51 -29.59
C ASP A 376 -60.53 50.92 -30.21
N PRO A 377 -61.42 51.77 -29.69
CA PRO A 377 -61.63 53.13 -30.22
C PRO A 377 -60.39 54.02 -30.17
N THR A 378 -59.39 53.71 -29.33
CA THR A 378 -58.18 54.53 -29.19
C THR A 378 -57.27 54.42 -30.42
N LEU A 379 -57.34 53.32 -31.17
CA LEU A 379 -56.57 53.11 -32.40
C LEU A 379 -56.94 54.11 -33.50
N LEU A 380 -58.19 54.60 -33.52
CA LEU A 380 -58.61 55.62 -34.47
C LEU A 380 -57.87 56.96 -34.27
N ARG A 381 -57.37 57.20 -33.05
CA ARG A 381 -56.55 58.39 -32.73
C ARG A 381 -55.11 58.23 -33.20
N GLU A 382 -54.64 57.00 -33.38
CA GLU A 382 -53.30 56.72 -33.91
C GLU A 382 -53.29 56.58 -35.44
N TRP A 383 -54.44 56.65 -36.10
CA TRP A 383 -54.51 56.61 -37.56
C TRP A 383 -54.02 57.94 -38.15
N ASN A 384 -53.02 57.91 -39.02
CA ASN A 384 -52.54 59.13 -39.66
C ASN A 384 -53.42 59.46 -40.87
N TYR A 385 -54.43 60.32 -40.67
CA TYR A 385 -55.42 60.68 -41.69
C TYR A 385 -54.81 61.45 -42.86
N GLU A 386 -53.75 62.22 -42.63
CA GLU A 386 -53.09 62.99 -43.69
C GLU A 386 -52.31 62.10 -44.66
N ARG A 387 -51.62 61.08 -44.13
CA ARG A 387 -50.84 60.12 -44.93
C ARG A 387 -51.70 59.02 -45.56
N ASN A 388 -52.88 58.75 -44.99
CA ASN A 388 -53.82 57.72 -45.47
C ASN A 388 -55.00 58.29 -46.28
N LYS A 389 -54.83 59.45 -46.94
CA LYS A 389 -55.89 60.07 -47.75
C LYS A 389 -56.55 59.05 -48.70
N GLY A 390 -57.88 58.98 -48.65
CA GLY A 390 -58.69 58.06 -49.45
C GLY A 390 -58.95 56.68 -48.82
N LEU A 391 -58.36 56.37 -47.66
CA LEU A 391 -58.64 55.14 -46.91
C LEU A 391 -59.46 55.48 -45.66
N LYS A 392 -60.58 54.76 -45.46
CA LYS A 392 -61.45 54.92 -44.29
C LYS A 392 -61.23 53.77 -43.29
N PRO A 393 -60.89 54.04 -42.02
CA PRO A 393 -60.68 52.99 -41.00
C PRO A 393 -61.85 51.99 -40.88
N GLU A 394 -63.08 52.43 -41.14
CA GLU A 394 -64.32 51.68 -41.00
C GLU A 394 -64.49 50.58 -42.05
N GLU A 395 -63.79 50.68 -43.17
CA GLU A 395 -63.84 49.71 -44.27
C GLU A 395 -62.96 48.48 -44.02
N TYR A 396 -62.19 48.49 -42.91
CA TYR A 396 -61.26 47.44 -42.57
C TYR A 396 -61.64 46.74 -41.26
N SER A 397 -61.71 45.42 -41.29
CA SER A 397 -61.77 44.63 -40.07
C SER A 397 -60.47 44.77 -39.27
N ALA A 398 -60.54 44.55 -37.96
CA ALA A 398 -59.37 44.55 -37.08
C ALA A 398 -58.32 43.47 -37.44
N HIS A 399 -58.55 42.59 -38.42
CA HIS A 399 -57.59 41.57 -38.87
C HIS A 399 -57.10 41.81 -40.31
N SER A 400 -57.26 43.03 -40.83
CA SER A 400 -56.81 43.39 -42.18
C SER A 400 -55.27 43.48 -42.27
N ASN A 401 -54.66 42.78 -43.22
CA ASN A 401 -53.22 42.90 -43.51
C ASN A 401 -52.87 44.16 -44.33
N ARG A 402 -53.82 45.08 -44.55
CA ARG A 402 -53.58 46.33 -45.27
C ARG A 402 -52.61 47.20 -44.47
N ILE A 403 -51.50 47.59 -45.10
CA ILE A 403 -50.50 48.50 -44.54
C ILE A 403 -51.02 49.93 -44.67
N VAL A 404 -51.01 50.66 -43.56
CA VAL A 404 -51.44 52.06 -43.45
C VAL A 404 -50.47 52.81 -42.55
N TRP A 405 -50.52 54.13 -42.60
CA TRP A 405 -49.74 55.02 -41.75
C TRP A 405 -50.39 55.20 -40.37
N TRP A 406 -49.57 55.11 -39.34
CA TRP A 406 -49.92 55.32 -37.95
C TRP A 406 -49.05 56.41 -37.36
N GLU A 407 -49.57 57.11 -36.37
CA GLU A 407 -48.85 58.08 -35.56
C GLU A 407 -49.05 57.73 -34.08
N CYS A 408 -47.98 57.47 -33.35
CA CYS A 408 -48.11 57.15 -31.93
C CYS A 408 -48.19 58.42 -31.07
N SER A 409 -48.60 58.27 -29.81
CA SER A 409 -48.71 59.37 -28.84
C SER A 409 -47.43 60.18 -28.54
N LYS A 410 -46.28 59.75 -29.06
CA LYS A 410 -44.99 60.46 -28.98
C LYS A 410 -44.62 61.19 -30.28
N GLY A 411 -45.54 61.24 -31.25
CA GLY A 411 -45.35 61.89 -32.56
C GLY A 411 -44.53 61.09 -33.57
N HIS A 412 -44.30 59.78 -33.33
CA HIS A 412 -43.59 58.97 -34.31
C HIS A 412 -44.55 58.47 -35.39
N GLU A 413 -44.28 58.83 -36.65
CA GLU A 413 -44.97 58.26 -37.81
C GLU A 413 -44.36 56.90 -38.21
N TYR A 414 -45.20 55.91 -38.49
CA TYR A 414 -44.75 54.58 -38.93
C TYR A 414 -45.81 53.87 -39.78
N GLN A 415 -45.37 52.96 -40.65
CA GLN A 415 -46.27 52.09 -41.41
C GLN A 415 -46.43 50.75 -40.69
N SER A 416 -47.66 50.27 -40.61
CA SER A 416 -47.97 48.93 -40.09
C SER A 416 -49.27 48.42 -40.68
N SER A 417 -49.43 47.10 -40.74
CA SER A 417 -50.73 46.52 -41.07
C SER A 417 -51.77 46.83 -39.99
N VAL A 418 -53.04 46.94 -40.38
CA VAL A 418 -54.15 47.12 -39.44
C VAL A 418 -54.22 45.95 -38.43
N HIS A 419 -53.98 44.73 -38.89
CA HIS A 419 -53.96 43.52 -38.06
C HIS A 419 -52.85 43.55 -37.00
N ASP A 420 -51.63 43.89 -37.39
CA ASP A 420 -50.50 43.91 -36.45
C ASP A 420 -50.74 44.97 -35.39
N ARG A 421 -51.22 46.15 -35.79
CA ARG A 421 -51.51 47.25 -34.86
C ARG A 421 -52.60 46.88 -33.87
N THR A 422 -53.72 46.34 -34.32
CA THR A 422 -54.85 45.92 -33.45
C THR A 422 -54.56 44.68 -32.61
N SER A 423 -53.52 43.93 -32.95
CA SER A 423 -53.02 42.79 -32.17
C SER A 423 -52.01 43.20 -31.11
N GLY A 424 -51.72 44.50 -31.01
CA GLY A 424 -50.87 45.10 -29.98
C GLY A 424 -49.46 45.48 -30.43
N GLN A 425 -49.10 45.30 -31.71
CA GLN A 425 -47.82 45.80 -32.23
C GLN A 425 -47.90 47.32 -32.40
N GLY A 426 -47.32 48.08 -31.48
CA GLY A 426 -47.27 49.53 -31.56
C GLY A 426 -46.10 50.07 -32.38
N CYS A 427 -45.83 51.38 -32.23
CA CYS A 427 -44.74 52.06 -32.92
C CYS A 427 -43.38 51.34 -32.80
N PRO A 428 -42.68 51.06 -33.91
CA PRO A 428 -41.40 50.36 -33.90
C PRO A 428 -40.28 51.16 -33.23
N ILE A 429 -40.37 52.49 -33.18
CA ILE A 429 -39.41 53.33 -32.45
C ILE A 429 -39.64 53.21 -30.94
N CYS A 430 -40.88 53.39 -30.47
CA CYS A 430 -41.23 53.23 -29.05
C CYS A 430 -40.92 51.81 -28.53
N SER A 431 -41.16 50.80 -29.37
CA SER A 431 -40.91 49.39 -29.07
C SER A 431 -39.46 48.95 -29.26
N ASN A 432 -38.55 49.85 -29.68
CA ASN A 432 -37.12 49.58 -29.93
C ASN A 432 -36.88 48.53 -31.03
N HIS A 433 -37.77 48.41 -32.01
CA HIS A 433 -37.54 47.66 -33.26
C HIS A 433 -36.81 48.51 -34.31
N GLN A 434 -36.91 49.84 -34.23
CA GLN A 434 -36.21 50.79 -35.08
C GLN A 434 -35.46 51.81 -34.20
N VAL A 435 -34.21 52.12 -34.56
CA VAL A 435 -33.38 53.09 -33.82
C VAL A 435 -33.69 54.53 -34.26
N LEU A 436 -33.86 55.41 -33.28
CA LEU A 436 -33.92 56.86 -33.42
C LEU A 436 -32.84 57.44 -32.49
N THR A 437 -31.78 57.98 -33.11
CA THR A 437 -30.66 58.61 -32.39
C THR A 437 -31.18 59.79 -31.54
N GLY A 438 -30.73 59.89 -30.30
CA GLY A 438 -31.19 60.88 -29.33
C GLY A 438 -32.47 60.50 -28.59
N PHE A 439 -33.09 59.35 -28.91
CA PHE A 439 -34.32 58.90 -28.26
C PHE A 439 -34.20 57.50 -27.67
N ASN A 440 -33.96 56.48 -28.51
CA ASN A 440 -33.97 55.08 -28.07
C ASN A 440 -32.67 54.31 -28.33
N ASP A 441 -31.62 55.00 -28.78
CA ASP A 441 -30.29 54.43 -28.94
C ASP A 441 -29.62 54.13 -27.59
N LEU A 442 -28.62 53.24 -27.61
CA LEU A 442 -27.92 52.77 -26.43
C LEU A 442 -27.14 53.89 -25.73
N GLN A 443 -26.52 54.79 -26.50
CA GLN A 443 -25.71 55.88 -25.94
C GLN A 443 -26.57 56.83 -25.11
N THR A 444 -27.73 57.22 -25.64
CA THR A 444 -28.67 58.12 -24.97
C THR A 444 -29.29 57.46 -23.74
N ARG A 445 -29.73 56.19 -23.86
CA ARG A 445 -30.50 55.53 -22.78
C ARG A 445 -29.64 54.90 -21.69
N PHE A 446 -28.42 54.46 -21.99
CA PHE A 446 -27.54 53.77 -21.06
C PHE A 446 -26.10 54.29 -21.17
N PRO A 447 -25.84 55.55 -20.81
CA PRO A 447 -24.54 56.18 -21.01
C PRO A 447 -23.39 55.44 -20.30
N ASP A 448 -23.62 54.91 -19.09
CA ASP A 448 -22.57 54.19 -18.36
C ASP A 448 -22.24 52.82 -18.97
N ILE A 449 -23.24 52.14 -19.55
CA ILE A 449 -23.01 50.90 -20.29
C ILE A 449 -22.28 51.21 -21.61
N ALA A 450 -22.63 52.32 -22.26
CA ALA A 450 -21.96 52.77 -23.48
C ALA A 450 -20.48 53.15 -23.24
N LYS A 451 -20.09 53.62 -22.04
CA LYS A 451 -18.68 53.84 -21.66
C LYS A 451 -17.85 52.56 -21.64
N GLU A 452 -18.48 51.41 -21.39
CA GLU A 452 -17.81 50.11 -21.47
C GLU A 452 -17.67 49.58 -22.91
N TRP A 453 -18.01 50.35 -23.94
CA TRP A 453 -17.94 49.90 -25.33
C TRP A 453 -16.50 49.79 -25.83
N ASP A 454 -16.13 48.63 -26.39
CA ASP A 454 -14.82 48.43 -27.01
C ASP A 454 -14.83 48.97 -28.45
N CYS A 455 -14.43 50.24 -28.62
CA CYS A 455 -14.51 50.93 -29.90
C CYS A 455 -13.63 50.28 -30.99
N GLU A 456 -12.44 49.81 -30.62
CA GLU A 456 -11.50 49.17 -31.56
C GLU A 456 -12.06 47.86 -32.12
N LYS A 457 -12.65 47.02 -31.26
CA LYS A 457 -13.16 45.71 -31.69
C LYS A 457 -14.53 45.76 -32.36
N ASN A 458 -15.34 46.77 -32.05
CA ASN A 458 -16.69 46.88 -32.61
C ASN A 458 -16.75 47.57 -33.98
N LYS A 459 -15.66 48.23 -34.42
CA LYS A 459 -15.53 48.86 -35.75
C LYS A 459 -16.76 49.74 -36.06
N ASP A 460 -17.60 49.31 -37.01
CA ASP A 460 -18.76 50.06 -37.52
C ASP A 460 -19.97 50.05 -36.57
N LEU A 461 -19.95 49.24 -35.51
CA LEU A 461 -21.03 49.19 -34.54
C LEU A 461 -20.84 50.26 -33.47
N ILE A 462 -21.61 51.36 -33.60
CA ILE A 462 -21.52 52.53 -32.72
C ILE A 462 -22.74 52.56 -31.76
N PRO A 463 -22.56 52.89 -30.46
CA PRO A 463 -23.64 52.96 -29.47
C PRO A 463 -24.86 53.82 -29.86
N SER A 464 -24.67 54.93 -30.58
CA SER A 464 -25.76 55.83 -31.02
C SER A 464 -26.59 55.30 -32.20
N LYS A 465 -26.18 54.19 -32.80
CA LYS A 465 -26.84 53.54 -33.96
C LYS A 465 -27.44 52.18 -33.62
N VAL A 466 -27.49 51.82 -32.35
CA VAL A 466 -28.08 50.57 -31.88
C VAL A 466 -29.07 50.85 -30.76
N VAL A 467 -30.20 50.16 -30.78
CA VAL A 467 -31.15 50.18 -29.66
C VAL A 467 -30.62 49.37 -28.48
N ALA A 468 -30.92 49.82 -27.27
CA ALA A 468 -30.50 49.16 -26.04
C ALA A 468 -31.01 47.72 -25.90
N THR A 469 -32.09 47.36 -26.58
CA THR A 469 -32.70 46.02 -26.56
C THR A 469 -32.21 45.11 -27.68
N SER A 470 -31.19 45.50 -28.44
CA SER A 470 -30.70 44.72 -29.56
C SER A 470 -30.08 43.38 -29.12
N THR A 471 -30.37 42.31 -29.86
CA THR A 471 -29.73 41.00 -29.69
C THR A 471 -28.36 40.89 -30.37
N LYS A 472 -27.92 41.95 -31.06
CA LYS A 472 -26.57 42.03 -31.64
C LYS A 472 -25.52 41.90 -30.53
N LYS A 473 -24.44 41.18 -30.85
CA LYS A 473 -23.28 41.04 -29.96
C LYS A 473 -22.33 42.20 -30.18
N ALA A 474 -21.90 42.82 -29.08
CA ALA A 474 -20.87 43.83 -29.06
C ALA A 474 -19.75 43.40 -28.11
N TRP A 475 -18.56 43.93 -28.33
CA TRP A 475 -17.42 43.84 -27.45
C TRP A 475 -17.48 44.93 -26.38
N TRP A 476 -17.17 44.57 -25.14
CA TRP A 476 -17.23 45.42 -23.97
C TRP A 476 -15.93 45.33 -23.19
N ILE A 477 -15.46 46.44 -22.65
CA ILE A 477 -14.31 46.51 -21.74
C ILE A 477 -14.85 46.47 -20.32
N CYS A 478 -14.48 45.44 -19.56
CA CYS A 478 -14.91 45.35 -18.17
C CYS A 478 -14.26 46.44 -17.31
N SER A 479 -15.07 47.25 -16.63
CA SER A 479 -14.61 48.30 -15.70
C SER A 479 -13.79 47.78 -14.50
N VAL A 480 -13.93 46.50 -14.12
CA VAL A 480 -13.24 45.90 -12.95
C VAL A 480 -11.92 45.23 -13.31
N CYS A 481 -11.86 44.51 -14.42
CA CYS A 481 -10.66 43.74 -14.79
C CYS A 481 -10.00 44.22 -16.10
N HIS A 482 -10.57 45.25 -16.73
CA HIS A 482 -10.12 45.88 -17.97
C HIS A 482 -9.99 44.95 -19.17
N LYS A 483 -10.52 43.72 -19.08
CA LYS A 483 -10.52 42.76 -20.20
C LYS A 483 -11.72 42.99 -21.11
N SER A 484 -11.48 42.91 -22.42
CA SER A 484 -12.55 42.87 -23.41
C SER A 484 -13.29 41.54 -23.38
N TRP A 485 -14.60 41.58 -23.55
CA TRP A 485 -15.45 40.39 -23.64
C TRP A 485 -16.69 40.69 -24.49
N GLN A 486 -17.26 39.66 -25.11
CA GLN A 486 -18.38 39.83 -26.03
C GLN A 486 -19.71 39.44 -25.37
N ALA A 487 -20.74 40.27 -25.53
CA ALA A 487 -22.10 39.96 -25.09
C ALA A 487 -23.16 40.70 -25.91
N GLN A 488 -24.40 40.21 -25.84
CA GLN A 488 -25.53 40.88 -26.47
C GLN A 488 -25.84 42.19 -25.75
N ILE A 489 -26.17 43.24 -26.52
CA ILE A 489 -26.50 44.56 -26.00
C ILE A 489 -27.69 44.49 -25.03
N LEU A 490 -28.75 43.77 -25.40
CA LEU A 490 -29.91 43.49 -24.53
C LEU A 490 -29.53 42.85 -23.19
N ALA A 491 -28.54 41.96 -23.17
CA ALA A 491 -28.12 41.28 -21.95
C ALA A 491 -27.44 42.25 -20.98
N ARG A 492 -26.69 43.22 -21.50
CA ARG A 492 -26.08 44.30 -20.71
C ARG A 492 -27.12 45.24 -20.11
N THR A 493 -28.15 45.58 -20.88
CA THR A 493 -29.11 46.64 -20.51
C THR A 493 -30.32 46.14 -19.72
N LYS A 494 -30.83 44.92 -19.98
CA LYS A 494 -32.00 44.36 -19.25
C LYS A 494 -31.65 43.35 -18.16
N ARG A 495 -30.62 42.53 -18.36
CA ARG A 495 -30.31 41.39 -17.48
C ARG A 495 -29.14 41.66 -16.52
N ASP A 496 -28.55 42.86 -16.58
CA ASP A 496 -27.34 43.27 -15.87
C ASP A 496 -26.26 42.17 -15.86
N THR A 497 -26.05 41.55 -17.03
CA THR A 497 -25.00 40.53 -17.14
C THR A 497 -23.66 41.24 -17.18
N GLY A 498 -22.90 41.19 -16.09
CA GLY A 498 -21.53 41.71 -16.02
C GLY A 498 -20.50 40.78 -16.70
N CYS A 499 -19.22 41.17 -16.62
CA CYS A 499 -18.13 40.40 -17.20
C CYS A 499 -18.11 38.94 -16.69
N PRO A 500 -18.09 37.92 -17.58
CA PRO A 500 -18.16 36.52 -17.18
C PRO A 500 -16.98 36.09 -16.29
N GLN A 501 -15.79 36.66 -16.51
CA GLN A 501 -14.61 36.37 -15.67
C GLN A 501 -14.81 36.87 -14.23
N CYS A 502 -15.31 38.10 -14.06
CA CYS A 502 -15.66 38.63 -12.74
C CYS A 502 -16.85 37.89 -12.13
N GLY A 503 -17.83 37.51 -12.93
CA GLY A 503 -18.98 36.70 -12.50
C GLY A 503 -18.59 35.32 -11.98
N ILE A 504 -17.63 34.65 -12.63
CA ILE A 504 -17.07 33.38 -12.17
C ILE A 504 -16.36 33.57 -10.82
N LYS A 505 -15.52 34.60 -10.67
CA LYS A 505 -14.85 34.91 -9.39
C LYS A 505 -15.87 35.15 -8.26
N LYS A 506 -16.85 36.03 -8.47
CA LYS A 506 -17.93 36.30 -7.50
C LYS A 506 -18.73 35.04 -7.14
N ARG A 507 -19.02 34.18 -8.12
CA ARG A 507 -19.76 32.92 -7.87
C ARG A 507 -18.96 31.92 -7.06
N ILE A 508 -17.65 31.80 -7.32
CA ILE A 508 -16.74 30.95 -6.54
C ILE A 508 -16.67 31.46 -5.09
N GLU A 509 -16.55 32.77 -4.89
CA GLU A 509 -16.55 33.42 -3.58
C GLU A 509 -17.88 33.19 -2.83
N HIS A 510 -19.02 33.41 -3.50
CA HIS A 510 -20.34 33.18 -2.92
C HIS A 510 -20.56 31.70 -2.58
N HIS A 511 -20.22 30.77 -3.48
CA HIS A 511 -20.33 29.34 -3.21
C HIS A 511 -19.44 28.93 -2.04
N ARG A 512 -18.21 29.47 -1.94
CA ARG A 512 -17.31 29.26 -0.80
C ARG A 512 -17.94 29.76 0.50
N ALA A 513 -18.47 30.99 0.52
CA ALA A 513 -19.10 31.58 1.69
C ALA A 513 -20.33 30.78 2.16
N THR A 514 -21.21 30.40 1.24
CA THR A 514 -22.40 29.58 1.54
C THR A 514 -22.01 28.18 2.02
N PHE A 515 -20.99 27.57 1.42
CA PHE A 515 -20.49 26.26 1.84
C PHE A 515 -19.87 26.29 3.24
N VAL A 516 -19.13 27.35 3.58
CA VAL A 516 -18.61 27.57 4.94
C VAL A 516 -19.74 27.83 5.93
N LYS A 517 -20.74 28.66 5.58
CA LYS A 517 -21.91 28.92 6.44
C LYS A 517 -22.67 27.64 6.80
N LYS A 518 -22.79 26.70 5.85
CA LYS A 518 -23.46 25.41 6.08
C LYS A 518 -22.62 24.40 6.88
N ASN A 519 -21.32 24.33 6.63
CA ASN A 519 -20.45 23.27 7.17
C ASN A 519 -19.52 23.75 8.30
N GLY A 520 -19.68 25.00 8.74
CA GLY A 520 -18.80 25.67 9.69
C GLY A 520 -17.45 26.07 9.08
N CYS A 521 -16.64 26.75 9.87
CA CYS A 521 -15.24 27.05 9.58
C CYS A 521 -14.31 26.33 10.56
N ILE A 522 -12.99 26.36 10.32
CA ILE A 522 -12.02 25.81 11.28
C ILE A 522 -11.99 26.70 12.53
N THR A 523 -12.47 26.17 13.66
CA THR A 523 -12.47 26.85 14.96
C THR A 523 -11.61 26.15 16.01
N ASP A 524 -11.13 24.94 15.72
CA ASP A 524 -10.28 24.14 16.63
C ASP A 524 -8.97 24.90 16.94
N SER A 525 -8.75 25.19 18.22
CA SER A 525 -7.64 26.01 18.71
C SER A 525 -6.26 25.41 18.41
N LEU A 526 -6.12 24.09 18.38
CA LEU A 526 -4.86 23.43 18.01
C LEU A 526 -4.59 23.57 16.52
N LEU A 527 -5.61 23.45 15.68
CA LEU A 527 -5.47 23.66 14.23
C LEU A 527 -5.14 25.10 13.88
N LEU A 528 -5.76 26.07 14.55
CA LEU A 528 -5.47 27.49 14.38
C LEU A 528 -4.02 27.81 14.74
N ARG A 529 -3.50 27.22 15.83
CA ARG A 529 -2.09 27.37 16.24
C ARG A 529 -1.11 26.74 15.26
N GLU A 530 -1.50 25.65 14.59
CA GLU A 530 -0.65 24.97 13.62
C GLU A 530 -0.83 25.47 12.18
N TRP A 531 -1.68 26.47 11.93
CA TRP A 531 -1.83 27.08 10.61
C TRP A 531 -0.62 27.96 10.28
N ASN A 532 -0.03 27.80 9.09
CA ASN A 532 1.05 28.68 8.65
C ASN A 532 0.45 29.90 7.91
N TYR A 533 0.27 31.03 8.61
CA TYR A 533 -0.39 32.22 8.08
C TYR A 533 0.37 32.89 6.93
N GLU A 534 1.70 32.93 7.01
CA GLU A 534 2.55 33.53 5.96
C GLU A 534 2.45 32.73 4.65
N LYS A 535 2.65 31.41 4.70
CA LYS A 535 2.63 30.56 3.49
C LYS A 535 1.25 30.30 2.92
N ASN A 536 0.20 30.57 3.69
CA ASN A 536 -1.18 30.42 3.21
C ASN A 536 -1.79 31.74 2.75
N TYR A 537 -1.16 32.89 3.00
CA TYR A 537 -1.70 34.19 2.57
C TYR A 537 -2.02 34.20 1.05
N PRO A 538 -3.21 34.70 0.63
CA PRO A 538 -4.22 35.42 1.40
C PRO A 538 -5.31 34.53 2.07
N LEU A 539 -5.10 33.21 2.17
CA LEU A 539 -6.10 32.27 2.70
C LEU A 539 -6.06 32.20 4.24
N THR A 540 -7.23 32.24 4.86
CA THR A 540 -7.40 32.13 6.32
C THR A 540 -8.14 30.84 6.71
N PRO A 541 -7.99 30.36 7.97
CA PRO A 541 -8.75 29.21 8.47
C PRO A 541 -10.28 29.40 8.41
N GLN A 542 -10.75 30.65 8.49
CA GLN A 542 -12.17 31.00 8.46
C GLN A 542 -12.80 30.72 7.10
N ASP A 543 -11.98 30.68 6.05
CA ASP A 543 -12.47 30.52 4.70
C ASP A 543 -12.76 29.06 4.29
N PHE A 544 -12.52 28.10 5.19
CA PHE A 544 -12.64 26.68 4.88
C PHE A 544 -13.37 25.92 5.99
N PRO A 545 -14.19 24.93 5.62
CA PRO A 545 -14.78 24.04 6.59
C PRO A 545 -13.77 23.01 7.12
N PRO A 546 -14.00 22.46 8.32
CA PRO A 546 -13.07 21.53 8.97
C PRO A 546 -12.82 20.23 8.18
N ALA A 547 -13.72 19.83 7.28
CA ALA A 547 -13.59 18.63 6.43
C ALA A 547 -13.02 18.92 5.03
N SER A 548 -12.53 20.14 4.77
CA SER A 548 -12.10 20.55 3.43
C SER A 548 -10.98 19.67 2.84
N ASN A 549 -11.12 19.32 1.56
CA ASN A 549 -10.09 18.60 0.80
C ASN A 549 -8.94 19.49 0.30
N LYS A 550 -8.97 20.81 0.61
CA LYS A 550 -7.93 21.75 0.21
C LYS A 550 -6.63 21.48 0.96
N SER A 551 -5.52 21.44 0.24
CA SER A 551 -4.17 21.35 0.82
C SER A 551 -3.62 22.72 1.16
N VAL A 552 -3.25 22.92 2.43
CA VAL A 552 -2.68 24.15 2.98
C VAL A 552 -1.39 23.85 3.74
N TRP A 553 -0.60 24.88 4.00
CA TRP A 553 0.62 24.79 4.80
C TRP A 553 0.30 24.78 6.30
N TRP A 554 0.92 23.85 6.99
CA TRP A 554 0.84 23.70 8.44
C TRP A 554 2.23 23.86 9.03
N LYS A 555 2.32 24.44 10.22
CA LYS A 555 3.53 24.49 11.05
C LYS A 555 3.26 23.66 12.31
N CYS A 556 3.95 22.55 12.45
CA CYS A 556 3.73 21.64 13.58
C CYS A 556 4.05 22.36 14.90
N SER A 557 3.14 22.31 15.88
CA SER A 557 3.34 22.92 17.20
C SER A 557 4.44 22.23 18.01
N LYS A 558 4.66 20.93 17.79
CA LYS A 558 5.64 20.12 18.52
C LYS A 558 7.07 20.30 18.03
N CYS A 559 7.28 20.22 16.72
CA CYS A 559 8.62 20.23 16.13
C CYS A 559 8.89 21.46 15.24
N GLY A 560 7.91 22.35 15.04
CA GLY A 560 8.04 23.50 14.14
C GLY A 560 8.24 23.16 12.67
N TYR A 561 8.12 21.89 12.26
CA TYR A 561 8.26 21.49 10.86
C TYR A 561 7.07 22.00 10.04
N GLU A 562 7.36 22.60 8.90
CA GLU A 562 6.37 23.16 7.99
C GLU A 562 6.09 22.18 6.85
N TYR A 563 4.81 21.86 6.64
CA TYR A 563 4.42 20.84 5.67
C TYR A 563 3.05 21.12 5.07
N LYS A 564 2.84 20.66 3.83
CA LYS A 564 1.55 20.82 3.13
C LYS A 564 0.68 19.58 3.34
N SER A 565 -0.56 19.76 3.78
CA SER A 565 -1.53 18.66 3.95
C SER A 565 -2.97 19.15 3.79
N LYS A 566 -3.88 18.23 3.45
CA LYS A 566 -5.32 18.52 3.37
C LYS A 566 -5.89 18.87 4.75
N ILE A 567 -6.77 19.86 4.80
CA ILE A 567 -7.45 20.27 6.06
C ILE A 567 -8.17 19.09 6.70
N GLY A 568 -8.99 18.35 5.94
CA GLY A 568 -9.72 17.19 6.43
C GLY A 568 -8.81 16.05 6.93
N ASN A 569 -7.60 15.89 6.39
CA ASN A 569 -6.66 14.88 6.89
C ASN A 569 -6.21 15.19 8.32
N LYS A 570 -6.05 16.47 8.64
CA LYS A 570 -5.58 16.91 9.94
C LYS A 570 -6.70 16.95 10.96
N ASN A 571 -7.87 17.44 10.54
CA ASN A 571 -9.01 17.58 11.45
C ASN A 571 -9.83 16.31 11.61
N ILE A 572 -10.23 15.65 10.52
CA ILE A 572 -11.13 14.48 10.54
C ILE A 572 -10.32 13.19 10.74
N LEU A 573 -9.30 12.98 9.91
CA LEU A 573 -8.47 11.76 9.98
C LEU A 573 -7.39 11.83 11.07
N LYS A 574 -7.29 12.95 11.79
CA LYS A 574 -6.31 13.23 12.86
C LYS A 574 -4.87 12.83 12.48
N ARG A 575 -4.49 12.98 11.20
CA ARG A 575 -3.14 12.72 10.72
C ARG A 575 -2.21 13.87 11.12
N GLY A 576 -1.23 13.56 11.96
CA GLY A 576 -0.29 14.53 12.51
C GLY A 576 0.84 14.94 11.56
N CYS A 577 1.85 15.59 12.14
CA CYS A 577 3.02 16.05 11.41
C CYS A 577 3.85 14.87 10.84
N PRO A 578 4.20 14.87 9.54
CA PRO A 578 4.99 13.79 8.93
C PRO A 578 6.42 13.72 9.47
N CYS A 579 6.98 14.81 10.00
CA CYS A 579 8.25 14.79 10.73
C CYS A 579 8.07 14.05 12.07
N CYS A 580 7.09 14.43 12.91
CA CYS A 580 6.87 13.74 14.19
C CYS A 580 6.52 12.24 14.02
N ALA A 581 5.90 11.87 12.89
CA ALA A 581 5.56 10.49 12.56
C ALA A 581 6.69 9.74 11.81
N ASN A 582 7.89 10.33 11.68
CA ASN A 582 9.04 9.74 10.99
C ASN A 582 8.78 9.31 9.52
N HIS A 583 7.88 10.01 8.83
CA HIS A 583 7.64 9.83 7.39
C HIS A 583 8.57 10.69 6.53
N VAL A 584 9.10 11.79 7.07
CA VAL A 584 10.11 12.65 6.44
C VAL A 584 11.25 12.88 7.42
N VAL A 585 12.49 12.84 6.95
CA VAL A 585 13.69 13.10 7.77
C VAL A 585 14.00 14.60 7.76
N VAL A 586 14.16 15.18 8.94
CA VAL A 586 14.51 16.60 9.14
C VAL A 586 15.68 16.65 10.12
N LYS A 587 16.83 17.08 9.61
CA LYS A 587 18.07 17.22 10.37
C LYS A 587 17.90 18.16 11.58
N GLY A 588 18.45 17.77 12.72
CA GLY A 588 18.32 18.46 14.01
C GLY A 588 16.97 18.26 14.69
N LYS A 589 16.05 17.44 14.15
CA LYS A 589 14.72 17.24 14.73
C LYS A 589 14.39 15.76 14.96
N ASN A 590 14.30 14.99 13.89
CA ASN A 590 13.89 13.59 13.94
C ASN A 590 14.85 12.64 13.21
N ASP A 591 15.97 13.16 12.70
CA ASP A 591 17.03 12.33 12.17
C ASP A 591 17.64 11.43 13.26
N PHE A 592 18.24 10.33 12.82
CA PHE A 592 18.76 9.30 13.70
C PHE A 592 19.98 9.79 14.50
N ALA A 593 20.81 10.66 13.92
CA ALA A 593 21.95 11.25 14.61
C ALA A 593 21.51 12.07 15.83
N THR A 594 20.45 12.86 15.66
CA THR A 594 19.89 13.72 16.70
C THR A 594 19.11 12.94 17.76
N THR A 595 18.27 11.99 17.34
CA THR A 595 17.40 11.24 18.26
C THR A 595 18.11 10.09 18.98
N HIS A 596 19.13 9.50 18.36
CA HIS A 596 19.88 8.35 18.89
C HIS A 596 21.39 8.56 18.78
N PRO A 597 21.96 9.61 19.40
CA PRO A 597 23.36 9.99 19.22
C PRO A 597 24.34 8.89 19.63
N GLN A 598 23.99 8.06 20.62
CA GLN A 598 24.86 6.94 21.05
C GLN A 598 24.87 5.80 20.02
N LEU A 599 23.74 5.49 19.39
CA LEU A 599 23.70 4.48 18.33
C LEU A 599 24.29 5.02 17.02
N ALA A 600 24.18 6.31 16.75
CA ALA A 600 24.82 6.94 15.60
C ALA A 600 26.35 6.82 15.65
N LYS A 601 26.96 6.74 16.85
CA LYS A 601 28.40 6.42 17.00
C LYS A 601 28.75 4.98 16.60
N GLU A 602 27.78 4.06 16.66
CA GLU A 602 27.94 2.68 16.19
C GLU A 602 27.66 2.55 14.69
N TRP A 603 27.42 3.64 13.97
CA TRP A 603 27.27 3.60 12.53
C TRP A 603 28.61 3.26 11.87
N HIS A 604 28.60 2.28 10.96
CA HIS A 604 29.84 1.93 10.29
C HIS A 604 30.33 3.11 9.41
N PRO A 605 31.60 3.54 9.53
CA PRO A 605 32.08 4.79 8.92
C PRO A 605 32.10 4.78 7.39
N THR A 606 32.35 3.63 6.76
CA THR A 606 32.56 3.54 5.30
C THR A 606 31.61 2.61 4.53
N LYS A 607 30.90 1.68 5.20
CA LYS A 607 30.08 0.65 4.53
C LYS A 607 28.63 1.05 4.27
N ASN A 608 28.22 2.25 4.68
CA ASN A 608 26.86 2.72 4.54
C ASN A 608 26.74 3.80 3.47
N VAL A 609 25.73 3.67 2.61
CA VAL A 609 25.35 4.71 1.64
C VAL A 609 24.63 5.87 2.32
N PHE A 610 23.90 5.60 3.41
CA PHE A 610 23.14 6.59 4.16
C PHE A 610 23.91 7.01 5.41
N SER A 611 23.94 8.31 5.69
CA SER A 611 24.45 8.86 6.94
C SER A 611 23.38 8.84 8.05
N PRO A 612 23.77 8.84 9.34
CA PRO A 612 22.81 8.93 10.45
C PRO A 612 21.87 10.14 10.40
N ASP A 613 22.29 11.26 9.82
CA ASP A 613 21.47 12.48 9.71
C ASP A 613 20.48 12.48 8.53
N THR A 614 20.52 11.45 7.67
CA THR A 614 19.64 11.32 6.49
C THR A 614 18.57 10.22 6.64
N VAL A 615 18.46 9.63 7.84
CA VAL A 615 17.49 8.57 8.16
C VAL A 615 16.83 8.83 9.52
N VAL A 616 15.67 8.24 9.76
CA VAL A 616 14.90 8.35 11.02
C VAL A 616 14.96 7.04 11.81
N TYR A 617 14.80 7.11 13.13
CA TYR A 617 14.60 5.92 13.96
C TYR A 617 13.25 5.25 13.62
N GLY A 618 13.23 3.91 13.59
CA GLY A 618 12.03 3.14 13.26
C GLY A 618 11.92 2.62 11.82
N THR A 619 12.82 3.01 10.93
CA THR A 619 12.88 2.44 9.57
C THR A 619 13.41 1.00 9.58
N ARG A 620 12.87 0.14 8.71
CA ARG A 620 13.36 -1.24 8.51
C ARG A 620 14.61 -1.32 7.61
N LYS A 621 15.12 -0.19 7.12
CA LYS A 621 16.37 -0.14 6.35
C LYS A 621 17.51 -0.78 7.16
N LYS A 622 18.19 -1.74 6.55
CA LYS A 622 19.39 -2.37 7.10
C LYS A 622 20.60 -1.52 6.78
N VAL A 623 21.41 -1.27 7.79
CA VAL A 623 22.70 -0.57 7.67
C VAL A 623 23.75 -1.39 8.40
N TRP A 624 25.01 -1.15 8.05
CA TRP A 624 26.16 -1.70 8.73
C TRP A 624 26.38 -0.95 10.04
N TRP A 625 26.54 -1.71 11.11
CA TRP A 625 26.89 -1.23 12.44
C TRP A 625 28.26 -1.75 12.81
N ILE A 626 29.00 -0.95 13.57
CA ILE A 626 30.21 -1.35 14.26
C ILE A 626 29.97 -1.17 15.75
N CYS A 627 29.82 -2.28 16.48
CA CYS A 627 29.64 -2.15 17.93
C CYS A 627 30.96 -1.75 18.60
N SER A 628 30.88 -1.27 19.83
CA SER A 628 32.04 -0.89 20.64
C SER A 628 33.03 -2.04 20.95
N LYS A 629 32.78 -3.28 20.51
CA LYS A 629 33.76 -4.40 20.54
C LYS A 629 34.47 -4.60 19.19
N GLY A 630 34.22 -3.75 18.20
CA GLY A 630 34.77 -3.85 16.84
C GLY A 630 34.00 -4.79 15.90
N HIS A 631 32.94 -5.47 16.37
CA HIS A 631 32.18 -6.34 15.48
C HIS A 631 31.34 -5.55 14.49
N GLU A 632 31.50 -5.87 13.21
CA GLU A 632 30.73 -5.32 12.11
C GLU A 632 29.57 -6.25 11.76
N TYR A 633 28.36 -5.70 11.63
CA TYR A 633 27.19 -6.50 11.30
C TYR A 633 26.08 -5.66 10.69
N GLN A 634 25.23 -6.27 9.88
CA GLN A 634 24.04 -5.61 9.35
C GLN A 634 22.83 -5.83 10.26
N ALA A 635 22.15 -4.74 10.61
CA ALA A 635 20.88 -4.78 11.32
C ALA A 635 19.99 -3.63 10.86
N SER A 636 18.68 -3.77 11.03
CA SER A 636 17.75 -2.67 10.76
C SER A 636 17.84 -1.59 11.84
N ILE A 637 17.69 -0.33 11.43
CA ILE A 637 17.70 0.82 12.34
C ILE A 637 16.60 0.70 13.38
N LEU A 638 15.39 0.28 12.98
CA LEU A 638 14.27 -0.04 13.89
C LEU A 638 14.69 -0.97 15.03
N HIS A 639 15.24 -2.14 14.71
CA HIS A 639 15.60 -3.12 15.74
C HIS A 639 16.74 -2.60 16.63
N ARG A 640 17.72 -1.89 16.07
CA ARG A 640 18.81 -1.30 16.85
C ARG A 640 18.31 -0.22 17.81
N SER A 641 17.36 0.60 17.36
CA SER A 641 16.70 1.62 18.19
C SER A 641 15.91 1.01 19.34
N HIS A 642 15.33 -0.18 19.15
CA HIS A 642 14.61 -0.94 20.18
C HIS A 642 15.52 -1.76 21.11
N GLY A 643 16.85 -1.55 21.08
CA GLY A 643 17.78 -2.17 22.04
C GLY A 643 18.30 -3.55 21.63
N THR A 644 18.18 -3.96 20.36
CA THR A 644 18.88 -5.18 19.92
C THR A 644 20.39 -4.98 19.95
N ASN A 645 21.05 -5.86 20.71
CA ASN A 645 22.50 -5.89 20.86
C ASN A 645 23.16 -6.51 19.62
N CYS A 646 24.47 -6.27 19.47
CA CYS A 646 25.28 -6.94 18.46
C CYS A 646 25.05 -8.47 18.53
N PRO A 647 24.66 -9.12 17.42
CA PRO A 647 24.33 -10.56 17.40
C PRO A 647 25.54 -11.43 17.77
N ILE A 648 26.74 -10.96 17.44
CA ILE A 648 28.01 -11.61 17.78
C ILE A 648 28.32 -11.47 19.28
N CYS A 649 27.95 -10.34 19.90
CA CYS A 649 28.07 -10.17 21.36
C CYS A 649 27.01 -10.97 22.13
N ASN A 650 25.83 -11.17 21.55
CA ASN A 650 24.69 -11.81 22.22
C ASN A 650 24.76 -13.34 22.18
N SER A 651 25.34 -13.93 21.11
CA SER A 651 25.52 -15.38 20.99
C SER A 651 26.42 -15.98 22.09
N GLY A 652 27.41 -15.22 22.58
CA GLY A 652 28.32 -15.64 23.65
C GLY A 652 27.76 -15.59 25.08
N ARG A 653 26.48 -15.22 25.28
CA ARG A 653 25.82 -15.15 26.60
C ARG A 653 24.91 -16.37 26.92
N GLN A 654 24.78 -17.34 26.01
CA GLN A 654 23.69 -18.34 26.01
C GLN A 654 24.03 -19.76 26.51
N THR A 655 25.24 -20.08 26.98
CA THR A 655 25.62 -21.48 27.33
C THR A 655 26.10 -21.64 28.78
N SER A 656 25.69 -22.72 29.47
CA SER A 656 26.03 -23.01 30.88
C SER A 656 27.41 -23.68 31.05
N PHE A 657 27.98 -23.68 32.27
CA PHE A 657 29.29 -24.33 32.52
C PHE A 657 29.24 -25.85 32.33
N ALA A 658 28.11 -26.48 32.66
CA ALA A 658 27.96 -27.92 32.55
C ALA A 658 27.86 -28.38 31.08
N GLU A 659 27.10 -27.68 30.24
CA GLU A 659 27.08 -27.91 28.78
C GLU A 659 28.48 -27.87 28.17
N GLN A 660 29.27 -26.86 28.54
CA GLN A 660 30.63 -26.67 28.02
C GLN A 660 31.62 -27.70 28.59
N ALA A 661 31.39 -28.19 29.81
CA ALA A 661 32.16 -29.28 30.38
C ALA A 661 31.92 -30.60 29.62
N VAL A 662 30.66 -30.93 29.33
CA VAL A 662 30.31 -32.13 28.55
C VAL A 662 30.93 -32.04 27.16
N PHE A 663 30.80 -30.89 26.48
CA PHE A 663 31.42 -30.69 25.17
C PHE A 663 32.95 -30.83 25.20
N TYR A 664 33.62 -30.25 26.21
CA TYR A 664 35.07 -30.31 26.34
C TYR A 664 35.62 -31.74 26.38
N TYR A 665 34.99 -32.65 27.13
CA TYR A 665 35.46 -34.04 27.23
C TYR A 665 35.02 -34.88 26.04
N VAL A 666 33.80 -34.69 25.52
CA VAL A 666 33.34 -35.35 24.30
C VAL A 666 34.26 -35.01 23.12
N LYS A 667 34.71 -33.75 23.00
CA LYS A 667 35.60 -33.29 21.93
C LYS A 667 37.00 -33.91 21.98
N GLN A 668 37.46 -34.34 23.15
CA GLN A 668 38.75 -35.04 23.31
C GLN A 668 38.68 -36.48 22.80
N VAL A 669 37.52 -37.13 22.94
CA VAL A 669 37.27 -38.48 22.40
C VAL A 669 36.90 -38.42 20.92
N PHE A 670 36.03 -37.47 20.56
CA PHE A 670 35.51 -37.27 19.21
C PHE A 670 35.88 -35.87 18.72
N PRO A 671 37.05 -35.71 18.05
CA PRO A 671 37.48 -34.42 17.52
C PRO A 671 36.53 -33.79 16.51
N ASP A 672 35.60 -34.54 15.93
CA ASP A 672 34.56 -34.07 15.02
C ASP A 672 33.30 -33.56 15.74
N ALA A 673 33.20 -33.67 17.07
CA ALA A 673 32.03 -33.21 17.83
C ALA A 673 31.77 -31.70 17.63
N ILE A 674 30.52 -31.34 17.35
CA ILE A 674 30.06 -29.99 17.03
C ILE A 674 29.18 -29.48 18.17
N ASN A 675 29.46 -28.28 18.66
CA ASN A 675 28.64 -27.59 19.67
C ASN A 675 27.53 -26.78 18.98
N ARG A 676 26.31 -26.75 19.53
CA ARG A 676 25.14 -26.00 19.03
C ARG A 676 24.78 -26.31 17.57
N TYR A 677 24.57 -27.58 17.25
CA TYR A 677 24.25 -28.04 15.90
C TYR A 677 22.80 -27.71 15.52
N LYS A 678 22.59 -27.14 14.32
CA LYS A 678 21.29 -26.59 13.89
C LYS A 678 20.76 -27.14 12.58
N ASP A 679 21.59 -27.81 11.79
CA ASP A 679 21.34 -28.00 10.35
C ASP A 679 20.13 -28.90 10.06
N ILE A 680 19.74 -29.77 11.00
CA ILE A 680 18.54 -30.61 10.90
C ILE A 680 17.23 -29.87 11.27
N PHE A 681 17.29 -28.61 11.72
CA PHE A 681 16.11 -27.86 12.17
C PHE A 681 15.81 -26.62 11.31
N SER A 682 14.58 -26.55 10.80
CA SER A 682 14.07 -25.39 10.04
C SER A 682 13.46 -24.28 10.92
N ASN A 683 13.26 -24.53 12.22
CA ASN A 683 12.45 -23.70 13.13
C ASN A 683 13.25 -23.07 14.30
N GLY A 684 14.57 -22.91 14.16
CA GLY A 684 15.41 -22.32 15.21
C GLY A 684 15.60 -23.21 16.45
N MET A 685 15.38 -24.52 16.32
CA MET A 685 15.81 -25.52 17.32
C MET A 685 17.31 -25.82 17.12
N GLU A 686 17.99 -26.25 18.17
CA GLU A 686 19.40 -26.63 18.16
C GLU A 686 19.63 -27.86 19.05
N LEU A 687 20.68 -28.62 18.76
CA LEU A 687 21.26 -29.68 19.58
C LEU A 687 22.49 -29.14 20.31
N ASP A 688 22.63 -29.40 21.61
CA ASP A 688 23.78 -28.88 22.37
C ASP A 688 25.10 -29.45 21.86
N ILE A 689 25.18 -30.76 21.62
CA ILE A 689 26.34 -31.42 21.03
C ILE A 689 25.88 -32.42 19.97
N TYR A 690 26.52 -32.44 18.81
CA TYR A 690 26.34 -33.46 17.78
C TYR A 690 27.67 -34.07 17.39
N ILE A 691 27.74 -35.39 17.30
CA ILE A 691 28.94 -36.16 16.94
C ILE A 691 28.66 -36.85 15.59
N PRO A 692 29.14 -36.28 14.48
CA PRO A 692 28.87 -36.80 13.13
C PRO A 692 29.31 -38.26 12.93
N SER A 693 30.51 -38.60 13.41
CA SER A 693 31.17 -39.90 13.23
C SER A 693 30.33 -41.08 13.73
N ILE A 694 29.59 -40.89 14.82
CA ILE A 694 28.71 -41.92 15.42
C ILE A 694 27.22 -41.56 15.33
N LYS A 695 26.87 -40.52 14.56
CA LYS A 695 25.51 -39.97 14.43
C LYS A 695 24.76 -39.87 15.76
N THR A 696 25.43 -39.36 16.80
CA THR A 696 24.87 -39.27 18.15
C THR A 696 24.85 -37.82 18.61
N ALA A 697 23.75 -37.39 19.22
CA ALA A 697 23.59 -36.06 19.79
C ALA A 697 23.43 -36.13 21.31
N VAL A 698 23.90 -35.10 22.01
CA VAL A 698 23.77 -34.96 23.47
C VAL A 698 23.09 -33.63 23.79
N GLU A 699 22.05 -33.66 24.61
CA GLU A 699 21.38 -32.49 25.18
C GLU A 699 21.57 -32.44 26.70
N TYR A 700 21.78 -31.24 27.25
CA TYR A 700 21.97 -31.02 28.67
C TYR A 700 20.86 -30.12 29.25
N ASP A 701 20.03 -30.68 30.13
CA ASP A 701 18.89 -30.03 30.76
C ASP A 701 19.17 -29.73 32.25
N GLY A 702 19.40 -28.45 32.60
CA GLY A 702 19.59 -28.01 33.99
C GLY A 702 18.31 -27.96 34.84
N VAL A 703 18.46 -27.92 36.18
CA VAL A 703 17.40 -28.08 37.23
C VAL A 703 16.12 -27.23 37.05
N PHE A 704 16.14 -26.12 36.32
CA PHE A 704 15.12 -25.06 36.42
C PHE A 704 14.01 -25.06 35.36
N TYR A 705 13.42 -26.18 34.92
CA TYR A 705 12.35 -26.12 33.90
C TYR A 705 11.31 -27.25 33.94
N HIS A 706 10.19 -27.03 34.64
CA HIS A 706 8.98 -27.85 34.49
C HIS A 706 7.77 -26.98 34.07
N LYS A 707 7.43 -26.98 32.77
CA LYS A 707 6.12 -26.52 32.23
C LYS A 707 5.66 -27.47 31.12
N ARG A 708 4.37 -27.83 31.10
CA ARG A 708 3.74 -28.79 30.16
C ARG A 708 3.98 -28.47 28.67
N GLU A 709 4.14 -27.20 28.30
CA GLU A 709 4.39 -26.77 26.90
C GLU A 709 5.77 -27.20 26.35
N LYS A 710 6.75 -27.54 27.20
CA LYS A 710 8.11 -27.91 26.76
C LYS A 710 8.21 -29.39 26.31
N LEU A 711 7.40 -30.28 26.88
CA LEU A 711 7.43 -31.72 26.56
C LEU A 711 7.11 -32.01 25.08
N GLN A 712 6.18 -31.26 24.49
CA GLN A 712 5.82 -31.41 23.08
C GLN A 712 6.96 -30.98 22.16
N ARG A 713 7.73 -29.96 22.57
CA ARG A 713 8.93 -29.50 21.85
C ARG A 713 10.09 -30.50 21.98
N GLU A 714 10.25 -31.13 23.13
CA GLU A 714 11.26 -32.17 23.37
C GLU A 714 10.96 -33.45 22.58
N LYS A 715 9.70 -33.91 22.56
CA LYS A 715 9.25 -35.01 21.70
C LYS A 715 9.52 -34.70 20.23
N LYS A 716 9.18 -33.49 19.77
CA LYS A 716 9.45 -33.05 18.40
C LYS A 716 10.95 -33.02 18.06
N LYS A 717 11.82 -32.57 18.97
CA LYS A 717 13.28 -32.66 18.76
C LYS A 717 13.72 -34.11 18.58
N HIS A 718 13.23 -35.01 19.42
CA HIS A 718 13.55 -36.44 19.35
C HIS A 718 13.03 -37.09 18.07
N ASP A 719 11.81 -36.78 17.63
CA ASP A 719 11.24 -37.28 16.37
C ASP A 719 12.09 -36.84 15.17
N ILE A 720 12.52 -35.57 15.12
CA ILE A 720 13.40 -35.07 14.06
C ILE A 720 14.78 -35.76 14.10
N CYS A 721 15.33 -36.02 15.29
CA CYS A 721 16.58 -36.78 15.40
C CYS A 721 16.42 -38.20 14.83
N ARG A 722 15.30 -38.87 15.13
CA ARG A 722 14.97 -40.21 14.58
C ARG A 722 14.80 -40.20 13.06
N GLU A 723 14.10 -39.21 12.50
CA GLU A 723 13.97 -39.03 11.05
C GLU A 723 15.32 -38.88 10.34
N HIS A 724 16.29 -38.27 11.00
CA HIS A 724 17.65 -38.08 10.48
C HIS A 724 18.64 -39.19 10.90
N HIS A 725 18.16 -40.28 11.51
CA HIS A 725 18.97 -41.38 12.02
C HIS A 725 20.06 -40.93 13.01
N ILE A 726 19.73 -39.98 13.87
CA ILE A 726 20.59 -39.46 14.93
C ILE A 726 20.09 -39.99 16.28
N LYS A 727 20.94 -40.71 17.01
CA LYS A 727 20.65 -41.16 18.39
C LYS A 727 20.74 -39.97 19.34
N LEU A 728 19.69 -39.69 20.12
CA LEU A 728 19.66 -38.59 21.07
C LEU A 728 19.86 -39.10 22.50
N ILE A 729 20.91 -38.63 23.18
CA ILE A 729 21.18 -38.83 24.60
C ILE A 729 20.85 -37.53 25.34
N ARG A 730 20.18 -37.61 26.49
CA ARG A 730 19.77 -36.44 27.26
C ARG A 730 20.22 -36.55 28.71
N ILE A 731 20.86 -35.50 29.23
CA ILE A 731 21.35 -35.42 30.62
C ILE A 731 20.44 -34.48 31.41
N LYS A 732 19.86 -34.93 32.53
CA LYS A 732 18.93 -34.14 33.35
C LYS A 732 19.39 -34.00 34.80
N GLU A 733 19.31 -32.81 35.37
CA GLU A 733 19.71 -32.53 36.78
C GLU A 733 18.60 -32.72 37.86
N ALA A 734 17.46 -33.38 37.56
CA ALA A 734 16.30 -33.44 38.46
C ALA A 734 16.08 -34.79 39.19
N ASP A 735 15.41 -34.71 40.34
CA ASP A 735 15.06 -35.83 41.24
C ASP A 735 14.04 -36.80 40.61
N ILE A 736 14.14 -38.08 40.97
CA ILE A 736 13.58 -39.27 40.26
C ILE A 736 12.03 -39.40 40.33
N THR A 737 11.31 -38.40 40.80
CA THR A 737 9.85 -38.50 41.03
C THR A 737 9.01 -38.01 39.86
N GLN A 738 9.10 -38.65 38.68
CA GLN A 738 8.06 -38.61 37.64
C GLN A 738 8.29 -39.67 36.55
N ASP A 739 8.41 -40.92 36.97
CA ASP A 739 8.72 -42.06 36.10
C ASP A 739 7.45 -42.68 35.50
N LYS A 740 7.25 -42.46 34.18
CA LYS A 740 6.49 -43.30 33.21
C LYS A 740 6.26 -42.59 31.85
N GLU A 741 6.26 -41.26 31.77
CA GLU A 741 6.07 -40.52 30.50
C GLU A 741 7.37 -40.07 29.80
N GLN A 742 8.52 -40.26 30.45
CA GLN A 742 9.79 -39.61 30.07
C GLN A 742 10.62 -40.39 29.01
N SER A 743 10.36 -41.68 28.80
CA SER A 743 11.07 -42.52 27.81
C SER A 743 10.82 -42.15 26.35
N LYS A 744 9.90 -41.21 26.08
CA LYS A 744 9.56 -40.76 24.71
C LYS A 744 10.35 -39.54 24.23
N THR A 745 11.29 -39.00 25.02
CA THR A 745 11.95 -37.70 24.73
C THR A 745 13.43 -37.77 24.31
N ALA A 746 14.03 -38.96 24.38
CA ALA A 746 15.39 -39.26 23.90
C ALA A 746 15.52 -40.79 23.77
N ASP A 747 16.55 -41.28 23.08
CA ASP A 747 16.88 -42.71 23.01
C ASP A 747 17.51 -43.21 24.30
N PHE A 748 18.18 -42.32 25.05
CA PHE A 748 18.76 -42.63 26.35
C PHE A 748 18.76 -41.38 27.25
N VAL A 749 18.42 -41.55 28.54
CA VAL A 749 18.35 -40.46 29.51
C VAL A 749 19.27 -40.76 30.69
N LEU A 750 20.16 -39.82 30.99
CA LEU A 750 21.08 -39.85 32.12
C LEU A 750 20.60 -38.87 33.19
N HIS A 751 20.47 -39.33 34.42
CA HIS A 751 20.07 -38.51 35.55
C HIS A 751 21.28 -38.13 36.41
N VAL A 752 21.40 -36.84 36.72
CA VAL A 752 22.36 -36.30 37.70
C VAL A 752 21.60 -36.18 39.04
N PRO A 753 21.97 -36.91 40.11
CA PRO A 753 21.28 -36.83 41.39
C PRO A 753 21.35 -35.40 41.97
N GLY A 754 20.25 -34.97 42.62
CA GLY A 754 20.06 -33.63 43.17
C GLY A 754 21.19 -33.16 44.10
N LEU A 755 21.53 -31.88 44.00
CA LEU A 755 22.67 -31.21 44.64
C LEU A 755 22.55 -31.13 46.18
N GLY A 756 22.81 -32.26 46.86
CA GLY A 756 23.08 -32.30 48.30
C GLY A 756 24.57 -32.27 48.66
N ASN A 757 25.46 -32.75 47.79
CA ASN A 757 26.92 -32.63 47.94
C ASN A 757 27.65 -33.31 46.76
N ALA A 758 27.88 -32.66 45.61
CA ALA A 758 28.62 -33.34 44.54
C ALA A 758 29.19 -32.47 43.40
N LYS A 759 30.36 -31.84 43.61
CA LYS A 759 31.25 -31.54 42.47
C LYS A 759 31.69 -32.81 41.71
N LYS A 760 31.57 -33.99 42.33
CA LYS A 760 31.82 -35.31 41.74
C LYS A 760 30.66 -35.88 40.89
N ALA A 761 29.47 -35.28 40.89
CA ALA A 761 28.32 -35.82 40.15
C ALA A 761 28.41 -35.55 38.64
N LEU A 762 28.85 -34.34 38.25
CA LEU A 762 29.07 -34.00 36.85
C LEU A 762 30.20 -34.84 36.23
N ASP A 763 31.30 -35.04 36.96
CA ASP A 763 32.39 -35.93 36.54
C ASP A 763 31.89 -37.36 36.28
N LYS A 764 31.09 -37.92 37.21
CA LYS A 764 30.48 -39.25 37.06
C LYS A 764 29.56 -39.35 35.84
N VAL A 765 28.75 -38.34 35.59
CA VAL A 765 27.81 -38.35 34.45
C VAL A 765 28.55 -38.22 33.13
N ILE A 766 29.61 -37.40 33.06
CA ILE A 766 30.48 -37.34 31.88
C ILE A 766 31.16 -38.70 31.66
N HIS A 767 31.66 -39.35 32.71
CA HIS A 767 32.21 -40.71 32.62
C HIS A 767 31.21 -41.73 32.08
N ILE A 768 29.98 -41.74 32.59
CA ILE A 768 28.91 -42.65 32.11
C ILE A 768 28.54 -42.33 30.66
N LEU A 769 28.39 -41.05 30.31
CA LEU A 769 28.13 -40.62 28.94
C LEU A 769 29.22 -41.12 28.00
N LEU A 770 30.50 -40.88 28.35
CA LEU A 770 31.63 -41.32 27.55
C LEU A 770 31.62 -42.84 27.38
N SER A 771 31.42 -43.60 28.45
CA SER A 771 31.29 -45.06 28.41
C SER A 771 30.15 -45.54 27.49
N GLU A 772 28.97 -44.90 27.54
CA GLU A 772 27.83 -45.25 26.68
C GLU A 772 28.09 -44.95 25.20
N ILE A 773 28.76 -43.83 24.88
CA ILE A 773 29.09 -43.49 23.48
C ILE A 773 30.31 -44.26 22.96
N THR A 774 31.24 -44.68 23.82
CA THR A 774 32.43 -45.45 23.42
C THR A 774 32.19 -46.96 23.38
N SER A 775 31.35 -47.52 24.26
CA SER A 775 31.03 -48.96 24.26
C SER A 775 30.41 -49.43 22.93
N LYS A 776 29.71 -48.53 22.22
CA LYS A 776 29.14 -48.80 20.88
C LYS A 776 30.13 -48.59 19.73
N THR A 777 31.33 -48.07 20.00
CA THR A 777 32.41 -47.89 19.00
C THR A 777 33.40 -49.05 18.92
N ALA A 778 33.17 -50.14 19.68
CA ALA A 778 33.97 -51.36 19.67
C ALA A 778 34.05 -52.11 18.30
N LEU A 779 33.53 -51.51 17.22
CA LEU A 779 33.61 -52.00 15.84
C LEU A 779 34.73 -51.34 15.00
N PHE A 780 35.54 -50.43 15.56
CA PHE A 780 36.63 -49.74 14.84
C PHE A 780 38.00 -49.96 15.53
N PRO A 781 38.95 -50.73 14.95
CA PRO A 781 40.17 -51.17 15.62
C PRO A 781 41.25 -50.10 15.89
N THR A 782 41.04 -48.84 15.52
CA THR A 782 42.10 -47.82 15.56
C THR A 782 42.07 -46.89 16.77
N TYR A 783 41.14 -47.07 17.72
CA TYR A 783 41.08 -46.24 18.93
C TYR A 783 41.09 -47.10 20.20
N VAL A 784 42.28 -47.37 20.72
CA VAL A 784 42.46 -47.86 22.09
C VAL A 784 42.25 -46.66 23.02
N TYR A 785 41.03 -46.45 23.51
CA TYR A 785 40.75 -45.40 24.48
C TYR A 785 41.25 -45.83 25.86
N ALA A 786 42.39 -45.27 26.29
CA ALA A 786 42.72 -45.22 27.71
C ALA A 786 41.58 -44.51 28.46
N PRO A 787 41.23 -44.92 29.69
CA PRO A 787 40.20 -44.25 30.47
C PRO A 787 40.59 -42.78 30.68
N LEU A 788 39.85 -41.87 30.05
CA LEU A 788 40.06 -40.44 30.16
C LEU A 788 39.78 -40.00 31.61
N ASP A 789 40.76 -39.37 32.24
CA ASP A 789 40.64 -38.84 33.60
C ASP A 789 39.79 -37.55 33.62
N VAL A 790 38.46 -37.71 33.75
CA VAL A 790 37.51 -36.60 33.85
C VAL A 790 37.59 -35.95 35.24
N ASN A 791 38.01 -34.69 35.29
CA ASN A 791 38.06 -33.88 36.50
C ASN A 791 37.67 -32.43 36.21
N THR A 792 36.37 -32.12 36.25
CA THR A 792 35.84 -30.79 35.91
C THR A 792 36.33 -29.67 36.82
N LYS A 793 36.85 -29.98 38.01
CA LYS A 793 37.45 -28.98 38.93
C LYS A 793 38.87 -28.61 38.50
N ARG A 794 39.71 -29.59 38.15
CA ARG A 794 41.05 -29.37 37.58
C ARG A 794 40.95 -28.63 36.26
N ASP A 795 40.07 -29.11 35.38
CA ASP A 795 39.97 -28.63 33.99
C ASP A 795 39.05 -27.41 33.85
N GLN A 796 38.55 -26.88 34.97
CA GLN A 796 37.64 -25.74 35.02
C GLN A 796 38.13 -24.53 34.22
N TYR A 797 39.45 -24.30 34.17
CA TYR A 797 40.02 -23.17 33.44
C TYR A 797 39.94 -23.37 31.91
N GLU A 798 40.27 -24.56 31.42
CA GLU A 798 40.20 -24.93 30.00
C GLU A 798 38.75 -25.01 29.52
N ILE A 799 37.86 -25.62 30.31
CA ILE A 799 36.42 -25.65 30.06
C ILE A 799 35.86 -24.22 29.95
N ARG A 800 36.32 -23.31 30.82
CA ARG A 800 35.93 -21.89 30.75
C ARG A 800 36.48 -21.15 29.53
N LYS A 801 37.51 -21.63 28.83
CA LYS A 801 37.93 -21.02 27.55
C LYS A 801 36.83 -21.12 26.49
N TYR A 802 36.07 -22.22 26.49
CA TYR A 802 34.88 -22.38 25.64
C TYR A 802 33.73 -21.44 26.04
N ILE A 803 33.74 -20.92 27.28
CA ILE A 803 32.73 -19.97 27.81
C ILE A 803 33.12 -18.50 27.57
N THR A 804 34.40 -18.16 27.43
CA THR A 804 34.82 -16.77 27.66
C THR A 804 35.66 -16.16 26.55
N LYS A 805 35.28 -14.93 26.12
CA LYS A 805 36.12 -13.77 26.48
C LYS A 805 35.44 -12.39 26.52
N LEU A 806 35.93 -11.65 27.52
CA LEU A 806 35.91 -10.21 27.83
C LEU A 806 34.56 -9.58 28.23
N ARG A 807 34.42 -9.36 29.54
CA ARG A 807 33.35 -8.58 30.19
C ARG A 807 33.65 -7.09 29.99
N LYS A 808 32.61 -6.30 29.69
CA LYS A 808 32.70 -4.88 29.38
C LYS A 808 32.53 -3.95 30.59
N ASP A 809 32.56 -4.53 31.79
CA ASP A 809 32.32 -3.87 33.08
C ASP A 809 33.36 -4.35 34.09
N SER A 810 34.63 -4.40 33.66
CA SER A 810 35.68 -5.00 34.46
C SER A 810 36.13 -4.05 35.59
N LEU A 811 36.81 -4.58 36.61
CA LEU A 811 37.35 -3.78 37.69
C LEU A 811 38.31 -2.70 37.17
N VAL A 812 39.06 -2.97 36.09
CA VAL A 812 39.93 -1.97 35.44
C VAL A 812 39.13 -0.85 34.80
N ASP A 813 38.00 -1.17 34.16
CA ASP A 813 37.22 -0.19 33.40
C ASP A 813 36.38 0.71 34.32
N LEU A 814 35.82 0.14 35.39
CA LEU A 814 34.87 0.85 36.26
C LEU A 814 35.48 1.37 37.57
N ARG A 815 36.58 0.77 38.05
CA ARG A 815 37.32 1.20 39.26
C ARG A 815 38.84 1.07 39.06
N PRO A 816 39.42 1.86 38.14
CA PRO A 816 40.87 1.84 37.88
C PRO A 816 41.70 2.19 39.13
N ASP A 817 41.12 2.93 40.07
CA ASP A 817 41.70 3.22 41.39
C ASP A 817 41.96 1.95 42.21
N LEU A 818 41.00 1.02 42.25
CA LEU A 818 41.18 -0.27 42.95
C LEU A 818 42.04 -1.24 42.15
N ALA A 819 42.00 -1.17 40.82
CA ALA A 819 42.86 -1.99 39.98
C ALA A 819 44.35 -1.71 40.21
N LYS A 820 44.73 -0.50 40.64
CA LYS A 820 46.10 -0.16 41.06
C LYS A 820 46.53 -0.86 42.34
N GLU A 821 45.58 -1.20 43.20
CA GLU A 821 45.86 -1.96 44.43
C GLU A 821 45.91 -3.48 44.19
N TRP A 822 45.78 -3.94 42.94
CA TRP A 822 45.86 -5.35 42.60
C TRP A 822 47.29 -5.85 42.75
N HIS A 823 47.49 -6.96 43.45
CA HIS A 823 48.84 -7.46 43.69
C HIS A 823 49.51 -7.89 42.36
N PRO A 824 50.73 -7.42 42.05
CA PRO A 824 51.37 -7.56 40.73
C PRO A 824 51.67 -9.02 40.35
N THR A 825 52.09 -9.85 41.31
CA THR A 825 52.55 -11.23 41.07
C THR A 825 51.66 -12.33 41.66
N LYS A 826 51.10 -12.16 42.88
CA LYS A 826 50.34 -13.20 43.60
C LYS A 826 48.99 -13.61 42.97
N ASN A 827 48.50 -12.89 41.97
CA ASN A 827 47.25 -13.24 41.27
C ASN A 827 47.47 -14.04 39.96
N GLY A 828 48.71 -14.34 39.57
CA GLY A 828 49.00 -15.07 38.32
C GLY A 828 48.36 -14.46 37.06
N HIS A 829 47.65 -15.29 36.29
CA HIS A 829 46.90 -14.86 35.09
C HIS A 829 45.53 -14.24 35.41
N PHE A 830 45.10 -14.20 36.67
CA PHE A 830 43.84 -13.59 37.09
C PHE A 830 44.01 -12.07 37.13
N LYS A 831 43.64 -11.43 36.01
CA LYS A 831 43.81 -9.98 35.82
C LYS A 831 42.53 -9.22 36.19
N PRO A 832 42.63 -7.97 36.68
CA PRO A 832 41.45 -7.19 37.07
C PRO A 832 40.48 -6.92 35.91
N ARG A 833 40.94 -6.99 34.64
CA ARG A 833 40.07 -6.96 33.43
C ARG A 833 39.12 -8.16 33.29
N MET A 834 39.26 -9.18 34.13
CA MET A 834 38.51 -10.45 34.05
C MET A 834 37.37 -10.53 35.09
N VAL A 835 37.23 -9.54 35.97
CA VAL A 835 36.28 -9.54 37.09
C VAL A 835 35.40 -8.30 37.09
N SER A 836 34.13 -8.44 37.44
CA SER A 836 33.18 -7.32 37.62
C SER A 836 33.23 -6.78 39.05
N LEU A 837 32.83 -5.51 39.25
CA LEU A 837 32.93 -4.79 40.54
C LEU A 837 32.40 -5.55 41.77
N HIS A 838 31.30 -6.27 41.65
CA HIS A 838 30.66 -6.98 42.78
C HIS A 838 30.94 -8.49 42.78
N ALA A 839 31.97 -8.94 42.07
CA ALA A 839 32.29 -10.36 42.03
C ALA A 839 32.72 -10.88 43.41
N ASP A 840 32.15 -11.99 43.84
CA ASP A 840 32.55 -12.74 45.04
C ASP A 840 33.82 -13.58 44.78
N LYS A 841 34.76 -13.01 44.03
CA LYS A 841 36.06 -13.61 43.70
C LYS A 841 37.11 -13.00 44.61
N LYS A 842 37.88 -13.84 45.29
CA LYS A 842 39.03 -13.43 46.08
C LYS A 842 40.20 -13.09 45.15
N ALA A 843 40.92 -12.04 45.52
CA ALA A 843 42.17 -11.63 44.89
C ALA A 843 43.13 -11.13 45.97
N TRP A 844 44.42 -11.18 45.67
CA TRP A 844 45.47 -10.56 46.46
C TRP A 844 45.57 -9.07 46.14
N TRP A 845 45.68 -8.24 47.16
CA TRP A 845 45.78 -6.78 47.07
C TRP A 845 47.05 -6.29 47.76
N LEU A 846 47.61 -5.19 47.27
CA LEU A 846 48.78 -4.50 47.82
C LEU A 846 48.38 -3.06 48.16
N CYS A 847 48.60 -2.65 49.42
CA CYS A 847 48.19 -1.32 49.87
C CYS A 847 49.22 -0.28 49.43
N PRO A 848 48.86 0.73 48.63
CA PRO A 848 49.82 1.74 48.17
C PRO A 848 50.27 2.71 49.28
N LYS A 849 49.75 2.59 50.52
CA LYS A 849 50.06 3.51 51.64
C LYS A 849 50.94 2.91 52.71
N CYS A 850 51.00 1.59 52.82
CA CYS A 850 51.72 0.91 53.90
C CYS A 850 52.28 -0.45 53.49
N ASP A 851 52.25 -0.73 52.18
CA ASP A 851 52.74 -1.95 51.51
C ASP A 851 52.21 -3.25 52.10
N TYR A 852 51.12 -3.17 52.86
CA TYR A 852 50.48 -4.34 53.43
C TYR A 852 49.76 -5.12 52.33
N GLU A 853 50.05 -6.41 52.27
CA GLU A 853 49.43 -7.34 51.32
C GLU A 853 48.33 -8.15 52.02
N TRP A 854 47.19 -8.34 51.37
CA TRP A 854 46.11 -9.15 51.92
C TRP A 854 45.19 -9.73 50.86
N GLU A 855 44.50 -10.81 51.20
CA GLU A 855 43.47 -11.41 50.36
C GLU A 855 42.08 -10.86 50.73
N ALA A 856 41.31 -10.42 49.73
CA ALA A 856 39.92 -10.00 49.92
C ALA A 856 39.11 -10.20 48.63
N THR A 857 37.78 -10.26 48.76
CA THR A 857 36.89 -10.33 47.59
C THR A 857 36.83 -8.98 46.88
N VAL A 858 36.72 -9.01 45.54
CA VAL A 858 36.59 -7.80 44.72
C VAL A 858 35.38 -6.97 45.16
N GLY A 859 34.24 -7.62 45.44
CA GLY A 859 33.05 -6.96 45.97
C GLY A 859 33.26 -6.23 47.30
N HIS A 860 34.05 -6.76 48.23
CA HIS A 860 34.38 -6.07 49.49
C HIS A 860 35.25 -4.83 49.27
N ARG A 861 36.22 -4.91 48.34
CA ARG A 861 37.05 -3.76 47.98
C ARG A 861 36.23 -2.64 47.35
N VAL A 862 35.29 -2.98 46.46
CA VAL A 862 34.40 -2.00 45.81
C VAL A 862 33.48 -1.31 46.82
N LYS A 863 32.96 -2.04 47.81
CA LYS A 863 32.15 -1.49 48.93
C LYS A 863 32.93 -0.57 49.89
N GLY A 864 34.20 -0.29 49.62
CA GLY A 864 35.00 0.67 50.40
C GLY A 864 35.75 0.06 51.59
N ILE A 865 35.76 -1.27 51.73
CA ILE A 865 36.59 -1.94 52.74
C ILE A 865 38.04 -1.95 52.23
N GLY A 866 38.82 -0.98 52.72
CA GLY A 866 40.23 -0.79 52.36
C GLY A 866 41.20 -1.65 53.16
N CYS A 867 42.49 -1.31 53.10
CA CYS A 867 43.55 -2.02 53.81
C CYS A 867 43.26 -2.17 55.32
N PRO A 868 43.24 -3.41 55.86
CA PRO A 868 43.02 -3.66 57.28
C PRO A 868 44.00 -2.91 58.19
N LYS A 869 45.29 -2.88 57.83
CA LYS A 869 46.34 -2.18 58.58
C LYS A 869 46.15 -0.66 58.62
N CYS A 870 45.72 -0.05 57.52
CA CYS A 870 45.41 1.39 57.46
C CYS A 870 44.15 1.74 58.26
N ARG A 871 43.13 0.89 58.22
CA ARG A 871 41.88 1.08 58.96
C ARG A 871 42.12 1.11 60.48
N ILE A 872 43.00 0.24 60.98
CA ILE A 872 43.42 0.20 62.39
C ILE A 872 44.13 1.50 62.81
N LYS A 873 45.05 2.03 61.98
CA LYS A 873 45.70 3.34 62.22
C LYS A 873 44.73 4.52 62.20
N LYS A 874 43.70 4.49 61.33
CA LYS A 874 42.72 5.58 61.20
C LYS A 874 41.73 5.61 62.37
N SER A 875 41.33 4.44 62.89
CA SER A 875 40.47 4.37 64.09
C SER A 875 41.15 4.82 65.37
N THR A 876 42.49 4.83 65.41
CA THR A 876 43.26 5.36 66.54
C THR A 876 43.34 6.90 66.56
N LEU A 877 43.19 7.57 65.40
CA LEU A 877 43.24 9.03 65.28
C LEU A 877 41.86 9.72 65.26
N SER A 878 40.78 9.04 64.85
CA SER A 878 39.46 9.67 64.67
C SER A 878 38.57 9.74 65.93
N LYS A 879 39.12 9.49 67.13
CA LYS A 879 38.40 9.52 68.42
C LYS A 879 38.89 10.62 69.38
N CYS A 880 39.64 11.61 68.89
CA CYS A 880 40.17 12.70 69.71
C CYS A 880 39.32 13.96 69.53
N LYS A 881 38.41 14.24 70.47
CA LYS A 881 37.74 15.55 70.59
C LYS A 881 38.56 16.44 71.52
N ALA A 882 38.89 17.65 71.06
CA ALA A 882 39.61 18.62 71.87
C ALA A 882 38.80 19.03 73.10
N ILE A 883 39.49 19.31 74.20
CA ILE A 883 38.87 19.70 75.48
C ILE A 883 39.58 20.92 76.07
N GLU A 884 38.84 21.67 76.88
CA GLU A 884 39.32 22.83 77.61
C GLU A 884 39.30 22.52 79.12
N MET A 885 40.40 22.85 79.79
CA MET A 885 40.54 22.85 81.25
C MET A 885 40.17 24.23 81.77
N LEU A 886 39.27 24.29 82.74
CA LEU A 886 38.68 25.51 83.26
C LEU A 886 38.97 25.63 84.75
N ASP A 887 39.19 26.86 85.20
CA ASP A 887 39.25 27.19 86.62
C ASP A 887 37.88 26.91 87.28
N PRO A 888 37.82 26.19 88.41
CA PRO A 888 36.55 25.78 89.02
C PRO A 888 35.68 26.93 89.50
N ASN A 889 36.32 28.03 89.92
CA ASN A 889 35.72 29.15 90.64
C ASN A 889 35.34 30.28 89.68
N THR A 890 36.21 30.58 88.72
CA THR A 890 36.00 31.68 87.74
C THR A 890 35.42 31.19 86.41
N GLY A 891 35.61 29.91 86.06
CA GLY A 891 35.17 29.35 84.79
C GLY A 891 35.99 29.80 83.58
N ALA A 892 37.12 30.50 83.79
CA ALA A 892 38.04 30.89 82.72
C ALA A 892 38.79 29.67 82.18
N VAL A 893 39.10 29.67 80.88
CA VAL A 893 39.90 28.60 80.25
C VAL A 893 41.35 28.77 80.69
N ILE A 894 41.88 27.76 81.38
CA ILE A 894 43.28 27.70 81.81
C ILE A 894 44.15 27.15 80.68
N GLN A 895 43.75 26.02 80.09
CA GLN A 895 44.54 25.34 79.07
C GLN A 895 43.68 24.45 78.17
N GLU A 896 44.08 24.33 76.90
CA GLU A 896 43.42 23.45 75.93
C GLU A 896 44.25 22.22 75.60
N PHE A 897 43.56 21.11 75.33
CA PHE A 897 44.17 19.84 74.97
C PHE A 897 43.53 19.25 73.72
N SER A 898 44.36 18.61 72.90
CA SER A 898 43.93 17.96 71.65
C SER A 898 42.98 16.79 71.87
N SER A 899 42.99 16.17 73.07
CA SER A 899 42.03 15.15 73.50
C SER A 899 42.05 14.92 75.01
N ILE A 900 41.03 14.23 75.54
CA ILE A 900 41.01 13.74 76.92
C ILE A 900 42.25 12.88 77.24
N THR A 901 42.70 12.06 76.30
CA THR A 901 43.87 11.19 76.51
C THR A 901 45.17 12.00 76.56
N ASP A 902 45.26 13.11 75.82
CA ASP A 902 46.39 14.05 75.89
C ASP A 902 46.39 14.82 77.22
N ALA A 903 45.24 15.33 77.65
CA ALA A 903 45.07 15.99 78.95
C ALA A 903 45.39 15.05 80.13
N SER A 904 44.91 13.82 80.08
CA SER A 904 45.15 12.79 81.10
C SER A 904 46.64 12.48 81.25
N ARG A 905 47.37 12.40 80.14
CA ARG A 905 48.81 12.10 80.15
C ARG A 905 49.63 13.27 80.70
N LYS A 906 49.33 14.49 80.24
CA LYS A 906 50.10 15.71 80.62
C LYS A 906 49.82 16.15 82.06
N MET A 907 48.55 16.11 82.46
CA MET A 907 48.13 16.51 83.81
C MET A 907 48.19 15.36 84.82
N LYS A 908 48.47 14.13 84.36
CA LYS A 908 48.44 12.90 85.17
C LYS A 908 47.11 12.67 85.91
N ILE A 909 46.01 13.12 85.33
CA ILE A 909 44.64 12.92 85.86
C ILE A 909 43.98 11.77 85.09
N ASN A 910 43.20 10.92 85.75
CA ASN A 910 42.54 9.80 85.09
C ASN A 910 41.58 10.26 83.97
N HIS A 911 41.78 9.76 82.75
CA HIS A 911 41.01 10.12 81.56
C HIS A 911 39.49 9.89 81.70
N SER A 912 39.06 8.84 82.41
CA SER A 912 37.64 8.57 82.67
C SER A 912 37.01 9.64 83.55
N ASN A 913 37.75 10.14 84.55
CA ASN A 913 37.26 11.22 85.40
C ASN A 913 37.10 12.52 84.62
N ILE A 914 38.08 12.89 83.79
CA ILE A 914 37.99 14.06 82.90
C ILE A 914 36.79 13.93 81.96
N ALA A 915 36.57 12.73 81.39
CA ALA A 915 35.44 12.47 80.50
C ALA A 915 34.08 12.61 81.20
N MET A 916 33.96 12.19 82.46
CA MET A 916 32.73 12.33 83.25
C MET A 916 32.45 13.79 83.62
N VAL A 917 33.47 14.59 83.88
CA VAL A 917 33.30 16.05 84.10
C VAL A 917 32.83 16.74 82.83
N CYS A 918 33.43 16.42 81.67
CA CYS A 918 32.98 16.96 80.38
C CYS A 918 31.52 16.59 80.04
N LYS A 919 30.98 15.53 80.65
CA LYS A 919 29.58 15.09 80.50
C LYS A 919 28.65 15.61 81.60
N GLY A 920 29.15 16.42 82.53
CA GLY A 920 28.39 16.97 83.65
C GLY A 920 28.06 15.97 84.77
N ILE A 921 28.63 14.77 84.74
CA ILE A 921 28.36 13.71 85.74
C ILE A 921 29.18 13.95 87.02
N ARG A 922 30.36 14.57 86.89
CA ARG A 922 31.19 14.98 88.03
C ARG A 922 31.47 16.48 87.99
N PRO A 923 31.61 17.13 89.16
CA PRO A 923 31.82 18.57 89.22
C PRO A 923 33.24 19.00 88.81
N ASN A 924 34.27 18.19 89.13
CA ASN A 924 35.67 18.45 88.74
C ASN A 924 36.48 17.14 88.65
N ALA A 925 37.65 17.20 88.01
CA ALA A 925 38.62 16.12 87.96
C ALA A 925 40.03 16.70 88.11
N GLY A 926 40.77 16.22 89.11
CA GLY A 926 42.09 16.75 89.47
C GLY A 926 42.08 18.22 89.91
N GLY A 927 40.96 18.69 90.47
CA GLY A 927 40.79 20.07 90.91
C GLY A 927 40.33 21.05 89.83
N TYR A 928 40.06 20.61 88.60
CA TYR A 928 39.66 21.48 87.48
C TYR A 928 38.31 21.09 86.87
N LYS A 929 37.60 22.06 86.28
CA LYS A 929 36.44 21.81 85.41
C LYS A 929 36.91 21.50 84.00
N TRP A 930 36.15 20.69 83.28
CA TRP A 930 36.51 20.24 81.94
C TRP A 930 35.30 20.29 81.02
N ARG A 931 35.49 20.75 79.78
CA ARG A 931 34.45 20.65 78.75
C ARG A 931 35.04 20.28 77.40
N TYR A 932 34.22 19.71 76.54
CA TYR A 932 34.58 19.59 75.12
C TYR A 932 34.62 20.98 74.50
N LYS A 933 35.71 21.26 73.78
CA LYS A 933 35.81 22.48 72.96
C LYS A 933 34.72 22.41 71.90
N LYS A 934 33.93 23.48 71.77
CA LYS A 934 32.83 23.55 70.80
C LYS A 934 33.36 23.58 69.37
#